data_AF-A0A0Q9N6Y2-F1
#
_entry.id   AF-A0A0Q9N6Y2-F1
#
_cell.length_a   1.000
_cell.length_b   1.000
_cell.length_c   1.000
_cell.angle_alpha   90.00
_cell.angle_beta   90.00
_cell.angle_gamma   90.00
#
_symmetry.space_group_name_H-M   'P 1'
#
loop_
_entity.id
_entity.type
_entity.pdbx_description
1 polymer ?
#
loop_
_entity_poly.entity_id
_entity_poly.type
_entity_poly.pdbx_seq_one_letter_code
_entity_poly.pdbx_strand_id
1 'polypeptide(L)'
;MGYPVNNASKVPATLELRIHGIRNTPPHELLRCEVADVTRVQGDELGGFFTTKAPSAGPTYVEAYSWGKLARTAPVASTFGKIGAVASNLAWFLLLPFGLANAAYWARRLQKDGPKGGSQLAAGNGAGTVRLFALLLSVFYTAALCTVAFDLLAVQCFRRLEGVPGVSVCNQLPGPADMLRNMTRGQRLTVMASVPLLGMGLLFAISLLSNAKYRRRTLHAEARGSEETVAGAVKPPILAASGFWDRRFVSSSTGVVHIAACFSFVALLINADSVAAVRSPECTGAGQWFNPGCISETLSRTGERALEMALLVAGGLLLFMVAVLVVAWSSEVRAPVETALKRKQAAGLVMVAVVLHLAVTLGIACFATPDDTVTRAFAGTRVAPLVLLALLTILSLSAAVTRSGVRASRAFVLISISTAALLAWSLIPGNDLILLVPVVAGLVLAVDLLRMRRRSIAVFEHEGWFGFGPGVFMLLAVMFASFLSGSLVVGVAEFLRSPRTVGQVLAQNPVWRSVTESTALGEITVPTAYRMFAGVLLVAIVVAVAVVAFWAVVHLFKRRIIAYPSAYDSGVGMPPGEPGEFRPRKMPESLEPRLQRVADRQRWSSLAQRGEPAVWIVVLLVWLAVTVSLAASAARGRTPNDSALQAWFNDIAVFVNLNLAGWGVVAGAVLVLGLAIGNAASSKDRPLSLIWDIICFLPRAAHPFAPPCYGERVVPELSDRMAAWLQPANRKDAQIVVSAHSLGAVLAIAALFHLKATSPETDFTRIRLLTYGVQLRSYFGRFFPELLGPAVVSTVPSAGPALHRADPWITQVSRDFVLANQMHVTEHGKYTLASLLNGDWGNAEPSPPRNHWINIWRRTDYLGFPIDSFCTGPGQRDCIAEEFEPGGYMEDVATHGNYLSTAAYTTARNALIST
;
A
#
# COMPACT_ATOMS: atom_id res chain seq x y z
N MET A 1 17.70 8.10 -59.89
CA MET A 1 19.16 7.83 -59.84
C MET A 1 19.51 7.36 -58.43
N GLY A 2 19.96 6.11 -58.31
CA GLY A 2 20.73 5.53 -57.19
C GLY A 2 20.22 5.72 -55.77
N TYR A 3 19.40 4.79 -55.27
CA TYR A 3 19.44 4.45 -53.84
C TYR A 3 20.87 4.00 -53.52
N PRO A 4 21.54 4.52 -52.47
CA PRO A 4 22.76 3.90 -52.00
C PRO A 4 22.38 2.51 -51.53
N VAL A 5 22.97 1.50 -52.18
CA VAL A 5 22.97 0.12 -51.74
C VAL A 5 23.68 0.12 -50.40
N ASN A 6 22.91 0.24 -49.32
CA ASN A 6 23.42 0.07 -47.97
C ASN A 6 23.89 -1.38 -47.88
N ASN A 7 25.21 -1.55 -47.74
CA ASN A 7 25.82 -2.75 -47.20
C ASN A 7 24.94 -3.26 -46.06
N ALA A 8 24.47 -4.51 -46.18
CA ALA A 8 23.78 -5.20 -45.12
C ALA A 8 24.73 -5.29 -43.91
N SER A 9 24.70 -4.28 -43.04
CA SER A 9 25.29 -4.36 -41.71
C SER A 9 24.61 -5.55 -41.04
N LYS A 10 25.39 -6.60 -40.74
CA LYS A 10 24.90 -7.78 -40.03
C LYS A 10 24.21 -7.29 -38.76
N VAL A 11 22.88 -7.38 -38.72
CA VAL A 11 22.10 -7.07 -37.52
C VAL A 11 22.62 -8.02 -36.42
N PRO A 12 23.10 -7.51 -35.28
CA PRO A 12 23.72 -8.34 -34.25
C PRO A 12 22.80 -9.48 -33.80
N ALA A 13 23.30 -10.70 -33.69
CA ALA A 13 22.49 -11.88 -33.35
C ALA A 13 21.85 -11.75 -31.94
N THR A 14 22.54 -11.12 -30.99
CA THR A 14 22.07 -11.05 -29.59
C THR A 14 21.60 -9.64 -29.23
N LEU A 15 20.43 -9.53 -28.60
CA LEU A 15 19.96 -8.32 -27.91
C LEU A 15 20.20 -8.44 -26.42
N GLU A 16 20.97 -7.53 -25.83
CA GLU A 16 21.06 -7.35 -24.38
C GLU A 16 20.10 -6.23 -23.95
N LEU A 17 18.99 -6.61 -23.31
CA LEU A 17 17.99 -5.67 -22.82
C LEU A 17 18.22 -5.39 -21.32
N ARG A 18 18.75 -4.20 -21.00
CA ARG A 18 19.06 -3.75 -19.64
C ARG A 18 17.88 -2.99 -19.02
N ILE A 19 17.46 -3.42 -17.84
CA ILE A 19 16.29 -2.86 -17.12
C ILE A 19 16.73 -2.43 -15.72
N HIS A 20 16.57 -1.14 -15.40
CA HIS A 20 16.91 -0.64 -14.07
C HIS A 20 15.85 -0.99 -13.01
N GLY A 21 16.26 -0.95 -11.75
CA GLY A 21 15.38 -1.00 -10.60
C GLY A 21 14.89 0.37 -10.11
N ILE A 22 14.49 0.43 -8.85
CA ILE A 22 13.80 1.58 -8.23
C ILE A 22 14.63 2.87 -8.21
N ARG A 23 15.96 2.75 -8.22
CA ARG A 23 16.88 3.90 -8.26
C ARG A 23 16.68 4.77 -9.51
N ASN A 24 16.00 4.26 -10.56
CA ASN A 24 15.79 4.94 -11.84
C ASN A 24 17.10 5.49 -12.38
N THR A 25 18.03 4.54 -12.53
CA THR A 25 19.27 4.69 -13.26
C THR A 25 18.97 5.24 -14.64
N PRO A 26 19.55 6.40 -15.01
CA PRO A 26 19.30 7.00 -16.31
C PRO A 26 19.85 6.13 -17.45
N PRO A 27 19.33 6.29 -18.68
CA PRO A 27 19.75 5.45 -19.81
C PRO A 27 21.26 5.42 -20.06
N HIS A 28 21.98 6.54 -19.90
CA HIS A 28 23.43 6.61 -20.14
C HIS A 28 24.23 5.73 -19.17
N GLU A 29 23.83 5.66 -17.89
CA GLU A 29 24.44 4.78 -16.89
C GLU A 29 24.15 3.29 -17.18
N LEU A 30 22.92 2.96 -17.60
CA LEU A 30 22.57 1.60 -18.02
C LEU A 30 23.34 1.16 -19.26
N LEU A 31 23.52 2.06 -20.23
CA LEU A 31 24.26 1.82 -21.46
C LEU A 31 25.79 1.89 -21.26
N ARG A 32 26.26 2.46 -20.14
CA ARG A 32 27.68 2.71 -19.84
C ARG A 32 28.33 3.61 -20.89
N CYS A 33 27.65 4.70 -21.23
CA CYS A 33 28.10 5.71 -22.20
C CYS A 33 27.88 7.13 -21.66
N GLU A 34 28.40 8.13 -22.37
CA GLU A 34 28.16 9.53 -22.06
C GLU A 34 26.72 9.95 -22.38
N VAL A 35 26.22 10.97 -21.69
CA VAL A 35 24.85 11.48 -21.88
C VAL A 35 24.59 11.88 -23.34
N ALA A 36 25.61 12.48 -23.99
CA ALA A 36 25.53 12.92 -25.37
C ALA A 36 25.37 11.77 -26.38
N ASP A 37 25.72 10.54 -26.01
CA ASP A 37 25.73 9.38 -26.89
C ASP A 37 24.44 8.56 -26.81
N VAL A 38 23.49 8.94 -25.97
CA VAL A 38 22.20 8.25 -25.85
C VAL A 38 21.23 8.70 -26.94
N THR A 39 20.56 7.74 -27.57
CA THR A 39 19.42 7.97 -28.47
C THR A 39 18.23 7.11 -28.07
N ARG A 40 17.00 7.63 -28.25
CA ARG A 40 15.76 6.90 -27.95
C ARG A 40 15.31 6.13 -29.19
N VAL A 41 15.17 4.81 -29.05
CA VAL A 41 14.71 3.90 -30.10
C VAL A 41 13.18 3.94 -30.19
N GLN A 42 12.50 3.81 -29.06
CA GLN A 42 11.04 3.71 -28.98
C GLN A 42 10.55 4.22 -27.63
N GLY A 43 9.30 4.69 -27.57
CA GLY A 43 8.63 5.11 -26.33
C GLY A 43 8.44 6.63 -26.24
N ASP A 44 8.17 7.13 -25.04
CA ASP A 44 7.89 8.54 -24.77
C ASP A 44 8.78 9.09 -23.66
N GLU A 45 8.37 10.18 -23.01
CA GLU A 45 9.14 10.78 -21.92
C GLU A 45 9.03 10.00 -20.60
N LEU A 46 8.02 9.15 -20.44
CA LEU A 46 7.71 8.43 -19.21
C LEU A 46 8.36 7.04 -19.17
N GLY A 47 8.35 6.36 -20.31
CA GLY A 47 8.95 5.05 -20.50
C GLY A 47 9.42 4.87 -21.94
N GLY A 48 10.62 4.29 -22.13
CA GLY A 48 11.16 4.06 -23.46
C GLY A 48 12.44 3.24 -23.50
N PHE A 49 12.76 2.78 -24.71
CA PHE A 49 13.96 2.04 -25.07
C PHE A 49 15.01 2.99 -25.63
N PHE A 50 16.23 2.87 -25.15
CA PHE A 50 17.37 3.72 -25.50
C PHE A 50 18.56 2.86 -25.92
N THR A 51 19.36 3.37 -26.84
CA THR A 51 20.62 2.76 -27.28
C THR A 51 21.69 3.84 -27.48
N THR A 52 22.91 3.45 -27.85
CA THR A 52 23.98 4.38 -28.18
C THR A 52 23.86 4.87 -29.63
N LYS A 53 24.20 6.13 -29.90
CA LYS A 53 24.16 6.73 -31.25
C LYS A 53 25.02 5.98 -32.27
N ALA A 54 26.16 5.47 -31.81
CA ALA A 54 27.00 4.51 -32.52
C ALA A 54 26.92 3.17 -31.77
N PRO A 55 26.00 2.26 -32.15
CA PRO A 55 25.97 0.92 -31.58
C PRO A 55 27.29 0.22 -31.88
N SER A 56 27.79 -0.57 -30.92
CA SER A 56 28.95 -1.42 -31.14
C SER A 56 28.74 -2.31 -32.36
N ALA A 57 29.76 -2.43 -33.22
CA ALA A 57 29.77 -3.37 -34.34
C ALA A 57 29.92 -4.85 -33.89
N GLY A 58 29.94 -5.10 -32.58
CA GLY A 58 30.01 -6.44 -32.00
C GLY A 58 28.74 -7.27 -32.20
N PRO A 59 28.77 -8.56 -31.82
CA PRO A 59 27.66 -9.50 -31.99
C PRO A 59 26.45 -9.21 -31.09
N THR A 60 26.61 -8.31 -30.11
CA THR A 60 25.58 -7.94 -29.13
C THR A 60 25.15 -6.50 -29.31
N TYR A 61 23.86 -6.32 -29.57
CA TYR A 61 23.19 -5.03 -29.57
C TYR A 61 22.61 -4.75 -28.18
N VAL A 62 22.91 -3.59 -27.60
CA VAL A 62 22.49 -3.25 -26.23
C VAL A 62 21.40 -2.20 -26.23
N GLU A 63 20.33 -2.46 -25.49
CA GLU A 63 19.27 -1.49 -25.22
C GLU A 63 19.03 -1.34 -23.73
N ALA A 64 18.75 -0.11 -23.31
CA ALA A 64 18.32 0.21 -21.97
C ALA A 64 16.83 0.58 -21.98
N TYR A 65 16.02 -0.12 -21.19
CA TYR A 65 14.64 0.28 -20.92
C TYR A 65 14.60 1.15 -19.66
N SER A 66 14.18 2.40 -19.82
CA SER A 66 14.02 3.34 -18.72
C SER A 66 12.55 3.65 -18.49
N TRP A 67 12.10 3.46 -17.24
CA TRP A 67 10.69 3.58 -16.85
C TRP A 67 10.46 4.43 -15.60
N GLY A 68 11.50 4.91 -14.92
CA GLY A 68 11.28 5.48 -13.60
C GLY A 68 10.69 6.89 -13.58
N LYS A 69 10.44 7.53 -14.74
CA LYS A 69 9.52 8.68 -14.76
C LYS A 69 8.06 8.26 -14.52
N LEU A 70 7.66 7.02 -14.85
CA LEU A 70 6.38 6.43 -14.42
C LEU A 70 6.35 6.20 -12.89
N ALA A 71 7.49 5.94 -12.27
CA ALA A 71 7.56 5.71 -10.82
C ALA A 71 7.61 7.01 -9.99
N ARG A 72 7.92 8.15 -10.61
CA ARG A 72 8.19 9.42 -9.89
C ARG A 72 7.26 10.58 -10.26
N THR A 73 6.68 10.59 -11.46
CA THR A 73 5.77 11.68 -11.85
C THR A 73 4.38 11.41 -11.30
N ALA A 74 4.06 11.99 -10.13
CA ALA A 74 2.67 12.06 -9.71
C ALA A 74 1.88 12.83 -10.79
N PRO A 75 0.63 12.44 -11.10
CA PRO A 75 -0.21 13.14 -12.06
C PRO A 75 -0.36 14.66 -11.77
N VAL A 76 -0.16 15.07 -10.51
CA VAL A 76 -0.30 16.47 -10.06
C VAL A 76 0.93 17.33 -10.41
N ALA A 77 2.15 16.75 -10.43
CA ALA A 77 3.38 17.51 -10.62
C ALA A 77 3.53 18.09 -12.04
N SER A 78 3.10 17.35 -13.07
CA SER A 78 3.19 17.80 -14.46
C SER A 78 2.16 18.89 -14.82
N THR A 79 1.12 19.05 -14.00
CA THR A 79 -0.03 19.91 -14.30
C THR A 79 0.09 21.31 -13.68
N PHE A 80 0.85 21.46 -12.58
CA PHE A 80 0.90 22.70 -11.79
C PHE A 80 2.32 23.25 -11.53
N GLY A 81 3.32 22.86 -12.33
CA GLY A 81 4.68 23.42 -12.27
C GLY A 81 5.36 23.23 -10.89
N LYS A 82 6.13 24.23 -10.42
CA LYS A 82 6.91 24.16 -9.16
C LYS A 82 6.04 24.00 -7.90
N ILE A 83 4.83 24.56 -7.87
CA ILE A 83 3.83 24.35 -6.79
C ILE A 83 3.31 22.89 -6.80
N GLY A 84 3.28 22.27 -7.98
CA GLY A 84 2.93 20.88 -8.18
C GLY A 84 3.90 19.87 -7.56
N ALA A 85 5.16 20.23 -7.26
CA ALA A 85 6.13 19.29 -6.67
C ALA A 85 5.84 19.02 -5.17
N VAL A 86 5.50 20.06 -4.40
CA VAL A 86 5.11 19.93 -2.99
C VAL A 86 3.72 19.29 -2.87
N ALA A 87 2.76 19.71 -3.70
CA ALA A 87 1.44 19.09 -3.78
C ALA A 87 1.50 17.63 -4.24
N SER A 88 2.42 17.29 -5.14
CA SER A 88 2.73 15.92 -5.51
C SER A 88 3.14 15.13 -4.28
N ASN A 89 4.18 15.56 -3.53
CA ASN A 89 4.67 14.87 -2.32
C ASN A 89 3.56 14.61 -1.28
N LEU A 90 2.66 15.58 -1.05
CA LEU A 90 1.48 15.42 -0.20
C LEU A 90 0.50 14.37 -0.72
N ALA A 91 0.27 14.34 -2.04
CA ALA A 91 -0.59 13.34 -2.66
C ALA A 91 -0.04 11.90 -2.49
N TRP A 92 1.28 11.68 -2.40
CA TRP A 92 1.84 10.34 -2.15
C TRP A 92 1.37 9.79 -0.80
N PHE A 93 1.39 10.61 0.26
CA PHE A 93 0.92 10.19 1.58
C PHE A 93 -0.59 9.97 1.61
N LEU A 94 -1.34 10.83 0.94
CA LEU A 94 -2.80 10.70 0.85
C LEU A 94 -3.22 9.40 0.14
N LEU A 95 -2.47 8.96 -0.87
CA LEU A 95 -2.78 7.75 -1.64
C LEU A 95 -2.19 6.47 -1.01
N LEU A 96 -1.29 6.58 -0.03
CA LEU A 96 -0.61 5.43 0.58
C LEU A 96 -1.61 4.42 1.19
N PRO A 97 -2.64 4.81 1.97
CA PRO A 97 -3.63 3.85 2.48
C PRO A 97 -4.38 3.11 1.37
N PHE A 98 -4.66 3.78 0.26
CA PHE A 98 -5.34 3.17 -0.89
C PHE A 98 -4.44 2.14 -1.59
N GLY A 99 -3.15 2.45 -1.74
CA GLY A 99 -2.15 1.52 -2.27
C GLY A 99 -1.93 0.30 -1.37
N LEU A 100 -1.90 0.50 -0.05
CA LEU A 100 -1.80 -0.59 0.94
C LEU A 100 -3.03 -1.49 0.89
N ALA A 101 -4.24 -0.93 0.78
CA ALA A 101 -5.45 -1.72 0.55
C ALA A 101 -5.38 -2.54 -0.76
N ASN A 102 -4.75 -1.99 -1.81
CA ASN A 102 -4.52 -2.72 -3.05
C ASN A 102 -3.50 -3.86 -2.90
N ALA A 103 -2.39 -3.64 -2.21
CA ALA A 103 -1.42 -4.69 -1.88
C ALA A 103 -2.06 -5.80 -1.04
N ALA A 104 -2.92 -5.45 -0.08
CA ALA A 104 -3.66 -6.42 0.73
C ALA A 104 -4.52 -7.36 -0.13
N TYR A 105 -5.10 -6.88 -1.23
CA TYR A 105 -5.92 -7.70 -2.11
C TYR A 105 -5.13 -8.80 -2.80
N TRP A 106 -3.89 -8.50 -3.19
CA TRP A 106 -3.00 -9.43 -3.88
C TRP A 106 -2.20 -10.32 -2.92
N ALA A 107 -2.03 -9.91 -1.66
CA ALA A 107 -1.42 -10.73 -0.62
C ALA A 107 -2.35 -11.87 -0.15
N ARG A 108 -3.65 -11.84 -0.50
CA ARG A 108 -4.60 -12.90 -0.14
C ARG A 108 -4.31 -14.18 -0.92
N ARG A 109 -4.87 -15.28 -0.42
CA ARG A 109 -4.88 -16.55 -1.14
C ARG A 109 -5.81 -16.45 -2.37
N LEU A 110 -5.22 -16.37 -3.56
CA LEU A 110 -5.94 -16.20 -4.83
C LEU A 110 -6.48 -17.53 -5.38
N GLN A 111 -5.94 -18.67 -4.93
CA GLN A 111 -6.37 -20.01 -5.34
C GLN A 111 -6.82 -20.81 -4.11
N LYS A 112 -8.13 -21.03 -3.96
CA LYS A 112 -8.73 -21.63 -2.76
C LYS A 112 -8.88 -23.15 -2.83
N ASP A 113 -9.17 -23.67 -4.02
CA ASP A 113 -9.54 -25.06 -4.23
C ASP A 113 -8.72 -25.59 -5.41
N GLY A 114 -8.42 -26.89 -5.42
CA GLY A 114 -7.84 -27.55 -6.58
C GLY A 114 -8.63 -27.31 -7.87
N PRO A 115 -8.14 -27.84 -9.02
CA PRO A 115 -8.58 -27.47 -10.36
C PRO A 115 -10.05 -27.84 -10.60
N LYS A 116 -10.98 -26.92 -10.33
CA LYS A 116 -12.37 -27.02 -10.78
C LYS A 116 -12.78 -25.72 -11.46
N GLY A 117 -12.90 -25.82 -12.79
CA GLY A 117 -13.80 -25.05 -13.66
C GLY A 117 -13.58 -23.54 -13.79
N GLY A 118 -12.91 -23.13 -14.86
CA GLY A 118 -13.01 -21.76 -15.42
C GLY A 118 -11.66 -21.08 -15.67
N SER A 119 -11.54 -20.44 -16.84
CA SER A 119 -10.42 -19.61 -17.30
C SER A 119 -10.31 -18.24 -16.60
N GLN A 120 -11.18 -17.96 -15.64
CA GLN A 120 -11.27 -16.66 -14.96
C GLN A 120 -10.42 -16.65 -13.69
N LEU A 121 -9.70 -15.54 -13.44
CA LEU A 121 -9.09 -15.24 -12.14
C LEU A 121 -10.20 -15.24 -11.08
N ALA A 122 -10.35 -16.36 -10.36
CA ALA A 122 -11.20 -16.41 -9.17
C ALA A 122 -10.61 -15.45 -8.13
N ALA A 123 -11.44 -14.61 -7.53
CA ALA A 123 -10.95 -13.58 -6.63
C ALA A 123 -10.44 -14.14 -5.27
N GLY A 124 -10.80 -15.37 -4.92
CA GLY A 124 -10.37 -16.06 -3.70
C GLY A 124 -11.09 -15.58 -2.42
N ASN A 125 -10.82 -16.27 -1.31
CA ASN A 125 -11.36 -15.90 0.01
C ASN A 125 -10.89 -14.49 0.42
N GLY A 126 -11.78 -13.67 0.98
CA GLY A 126 -11.45 -12.33 1.48
C GLY A 126 -11.44 -11.20 0.45
N ALA A 127 -11.73 -11.45 -0.83
CA ALA A 127 -11.81 -10.39 -1.85
C ALA A 127 -12.86 -9.32 -1.51
N GLY A 128 -14.06 -9.77 -1.11
CA GLY A 128 -15.13 -8.89 -0.65
C GLY A 128 -14.76 -8.11 0.60
N THR A 129 -14.06 -8.73 1.55
CA THR A 129 -13.56 -8.09 2.77
C THR A 129 -12.62 -6.93 2.46
N VAL A 130 -11.64 -7.14 1.58
CA VAL A 130 -10.66 -6.11 1.21
C VAL A 130 -11.32 -5.00 0.37
N ARG A 131 -12.25 -5.33 -0.53
CA ARG A 131 -12.98 -4.31 -1.32
C ARG A 131 -13.95 -3.50 -0.46
N LEU A 132 -14.63 -4.12 0.51
CA LEU A 132 -15.47 -3.40 1.47
C LEU A 132 -14.61 -2.50 2.37
N PHE A 133 -13.44 -2.96 2.81
CA PHE A 133 -12.49 -2.12 3.52
C PHE A 133 -12.04 -0.92 2.67
N ALA A 134 -11.74 -1.14 1.39
CA ALA A 134 -11.39 -0.07 0.47
C ALA A 134 -12.52 0.96 0.31
N LEU A 135 -13.79 0.53 0.26
CA LEU A 135 -14.95 1.41 0.25
C LEU A 135 -15.03 2.23 1.54
N LEU A 136 -14.94 1.59 2.70
CA LEU A 136 -15.00 2.26 4.00
C LEU A 136 -13.84 3.23 4.20
N LEU A 137 -12.68 2.97 3.61
CA LEU A 137 -11.54 3.88 3.63
C LEU A 137 -11.84 5.19 2.87
N SER A 138 -12.54 5.11 1.74
CA SER A 138 -13.03 6.30 1.01
C SER A 138 -14.05 7.09 1.85
N VAL A 139 -14.97 6.38 2.51
CA VAL A 139 -15.98 7.00 3.38
C VAL A 139 -15.33 7.61 4.64
N PHE A 140 -14.27 7.01 5.17
CA PHE A 140 -13.53 7.52 6.34
C PHE A 140 -12.83 8.86 6.05
N TYR A 141 -12.20 9.01 4.89
CA TYR A 141 -11.69 10.32 4.46
C TYR A 141 -12.80 11.33 4.21
N THR A 142 -13.92 10.89 3.66
CA THR A 142 -15.10 11.76 3.51
C THR A 142 -15.60 12.22 4.88
N ALA A 143 -15.60 11.35 5.90
CA ALA A 143 -15.95 11.72 7.27
C ALA A 143 -15.02 12.80 7.85
N ALA A 144 -13.71 12.72 7.60
CA ALA A 144 -12.77 13.75 8.03
C ALA A 144 -13.05 15.10 7.36
N LEU A 145 -13.30 15.11 6.05
CA LEU A 145 -13.68 16.33 5.32
C LEU A 145 -15.03 16.89 5.79
N CYS A 146 -16.02 16.03 6.03
CA CYS A 146 -17.31 16.43 6.61
C CYS A 146 -17.16 16.98 8.02
N THR A 147 -16.27 16.43 8.86
CA THR A 147 -15.99 17.00 10.18
C THR A 147 -15.45 18.42 10.07
N VAL A 148 -14.47 18.65 9.18
CA VAL A 148 -13.95 20.00 8.96
C VAL A 148 -15.04 20.94 8.42
N ALA A 149 -15.75 20.52 7.37
CA ALA A 149 -16.71 21.35 6.66
C ALA A 149 -17.99 21.63 7.47
N PHE A 150 -18.60 20.60 8.06
CA PHE A 150 -19.87 20.71 8.75
C PHE A 150 -19.72 21.06 10.21
N ASP A 151 -18.89 20.33 10.96
CA ASP A 151 -18.78 20.51 12.40
C ASP A 151 -17.98 21.77 12.73
N LEU A 152 -16.73 21.86 12.24
CA LEU A 152 -15.84 22.97 12.58
C LEU A 152 -16.29 24.27 11.89
N LEU A 153 -16.42 24.27 10.56
CA LEU A 153 -16.66 25.49 9.79
C LEU A 153 -18.14 25.91 9.75
N ALA A 154 -19.08 25.02 9.38
CA ALA A 154 -20.48 25.39 9.24
C ALA A 154 -21.19 25.62 10.59
N VAL A 155 -20.83 24.86 11.64
CA VAL A 155 -21.54 24.88 12.92
C VAL A 155 -20.80 25.67 13.98
N GLN A 156 -19.55 25.30 14.31
CA GLN A 156 -18.87 25.85 15.49
C GLN A 156 -18.35 27.28 15.28
N CYS A 157 -17.87 27.64 14.09
CA CYS A 157 -17.36 28.99 13.81
C CYS A 157 -18.39 30.11 13.94
N PHE A 158 -19.67 29.81 13.70
CA PHE A 158 -20.76 30.79 13.64
C PHE A 158 -21.76 30.66 14.81
N ARG A 159 -21.32 30.03 15.91
CA ARG A 159 -22.10 29.88 17.13
C ARG A 159 -22.37 31.26 17.75
N ARG A 160 -23.64 31.61 18.00
CA ARG A 160 -23.97 32.83 18.78
C ARG A 160 -23.55 32.61 20.23
N LEU A 161 -22.70 33.50 20.76
CA LEU A 161 -22.37 33.55 22.19
C LEU A 161 -23.38 34.48 22.85
N GLU A 162 -24.11 33.98 23.86
CA GLU A 162 -25.04 34.80 24.63
C GLU A 162 -24.28 35.94 25.33
N GLY A 163 -24.80 37.17 25.23
CA GLY A 163 -24.27 38.34 25.93
C GLY A 163 -23.11 39.10 25.27
N VAL A 164 -22.56 38.65 24.13
CA VAL A 164 -21.44 39.34 23.46
C VAL A 164 -21.70 39.49 21.94
N PRO A 165 -22.24 40.62 21.48
CA PRO A 165 -22.45 40.88 20.06
C PRO A 165 -21.12 41.01 19.30
N GLY A 166 -21.02 40.38 18.13
CA GLY A 166 -19.94 40.65 17.16
C GLY A 166 -18.67 39.81 17.27
N VAL A 167 -18.52 38.93 18.27
CA VAL A 167 -17.32 38.09 18.41
C VAL A 167 -17.50 36.73 17.73
N SER A 168 -16.66 36.45 16.73
CA SER A 168 -16.60 35.16 16.03
C SER A 168 -15.66 34.18 16.74
N VAL A 169 -16.08 32.93 16.92
CA VAL A 169 -15.23 31.85 17.50
C VAL A 169 -13.98 31.59 16.64
N CYS A 170 -14.10 31.69 15.31
CA CYS A 170 -13.02 31.42 14.37
C CYS A 170 -12.40 32.73 13.84
N ASN A 171 -11.36 33.21 14.52
CA ASN A 171 -10.67 34.47 14.21
C ASN A 171 -9.82 34.42 12.91
N GLN A 172 -9.67 33.25 12.30
CA GLN A 172 -8.81 32.99 11.13
C GLN A 172 -9.61 32.79 9.84
N LEU A 173 -10.92 33.01 9.86
CA LEU A 173 -11.70 32.97 8.62
C LEU A 173 -11.40 34.24 7.78
N PRO A 174 -11.23 34.11 6.46
CA PRO A 174 -11.04 35.26 5.58
C PRO A 174 -12.35 36.05 5.44
N GLY A 175 -12.28 37.35 5.12
CA GLY A 175 -13.45 38.24 5.01
C GLY A 175 -14.64 37.71 4.17
N PRO A 176 -14.45 36.98 3.05
CA PRO A 176 -15.57 36.37 2.31
C PRO A 176 -16.39 35.35 3.13
N ALA A 177 -15.82 34.77 4.18
CA ALA A 177 -16.53 33.84 5.06
C ALA A 177 -17.57 34.55 5.96
N ASP A 178 -17.54 35.89 6.07
CA ASP A 178 -18.58 36.65 6.76
C ASP A 178 -19.94 36.52 6.07
N MET A 179 -19.99 36.17 4.78
CA MET A 179 -21.24 35.84 4.09
C MET A 179 -21.98 34.67 4.74
N LEU A 180 -21.24 33.71 5.32
CA LEU A 180 -21.83 32.56 6.02
C LEU A 180 -22.47 32.97 7.37
N ARG A 181 -22.06 34.10 7.96
CA ARG A 181 -22.60 34.58 9.25
C ARG A 181 -24.09 34.90 9.18
N ASN A 182 -24.54 35.40 8.03
CA ASN A 182 -25.92 35.80 7.79
C ASN A 182 -26.79 34.66 7.24
N MET A 183 -26.20 33.48 6.98
CA MET A 183 -26.92 32.31 6.50
C MET A 183 -27.49 31.51 7.67
N THR A 184 -28.59 30.79 7.43
CA THR A 184 -29.12 29.81 8.39
C THR A 184 -28.17 28.61 8.52
N ARG A 185 -28.33 27.80 9.58
CA ARG A 185 -27.54 26.56 9.77
C ARG A 185 -27.58 25.66 8.54
N GLY A 186 -28.76 25.42 7.99
CA GLY A 186 -28.94 24.54 6.83
C GLY A 186 -28.39 25.10 5.53
N GLN A 187 -28.45 26.42 5.33
CA GLN A 187 -27.77 27.10 4.21
C GLN A 187 -26.24 26.94 4.31
N ARG A 188 -25.66 27.13 5.51
CA ARG A 188 -24.22 26.91 5.72
C ARG A 188 -23.80 25.48 5.43
N LEU A 189 -24.56 24.49 5.91
CA LEU A 189 -24.31 23.07 5.62
C LEU A 189 -24.37 22.78 4.12
N THR A 190 -25.33 23.37 3.42
CA THR A 190 -25.50 23.21 1.96
C THR A 190 -24.29 23.74 1.20
N VAL A 191 -23.83 24.96 1.52
CA VAL A 191 -22.63 25.54 0.88
C VAL A 191 -21.39 24.72 1.23
N MET A 192 -21.22 24.34 2.50
CA MET A 192 -20.06 23.57 2.96
C MET A 192 -20.05 22.12 2.46
N ALA A 193 -21.17 21.59 1.96
CA ALA A 193 -21.20 20.25 1.34
C ALA A 193 -20.33 20.21 0.07
N SER A 194 -20.09 21.35 -0.56
CA SER A 194 -19.15 21.45 -1.70
C SER A 194 -17.74 20.97 -1.33
N VAL A 195 -17.27 21.15 -0.09
CA VAL A 195 -15.91 20.79 0.33
C VAL A 195 -15.63 19.28 0.22
N PRO A 196 -16.39 18.38 0.90
CA PRO A 196 -16.19 16.93 0.75
C PRO A 196 -16.50 16.44 -0.67
N LEU A 197 -17.51 17.00 -1.35
CA LEU A 197 -17.89 16.59 -2.71
C LEU A 197 -16.79 16.92 -3.73
N LEU A 198 -16.24 18.13 -3.68
CA LEU A 198 -15.13 18.55 -4.56
C LEU A 198 -13.84 17.83 -4.20
N GLY A 199 -13.55 17.61 -2.92
CA GLY A 199 -12.37 16.84 -2.49
C GLY A 199 -12.36 15.42 -3.07
N MET A 200 -13.47 14.70 -2.95
CA MET A 200 -13.60 13.35 -3.51
C MET A 200 -13.72 13.36 -5.03
N GLY A 201 -14.39 14.36 -5.62
CA GLY A 201 -14.45 14.56 -7.07
C GLY A 201 -13.08 14.83 -7.70
N LEU A 202 -12.22 15.60 -7.02
CA LEU A 202 -10.84 15.86 -7.43
C LEU A 202 -10.00 14.58 -7.38
N LEU A 203 -10.11 13.79 -6.31
CA LEU A 203 -9.44 12.48 -6.23
C LEU A 203 -9.88 11.55 -7.36
N PHE A 204 -11.17 11.53 -7.70
CA PHE A 204 -11.70 10.79 -8.83
C PHE A 204 -11.11 11.27 -10.16
N ALA A 205 -11.11 12.58 -10.40
CA ALA A 205 -10.56 13.19 -11.61
C ALA A 205 -9.06 12.89 -11.77
N ILE A 206 -8.27 13.04 -10.70
CA ILE A 206 -6.83 12.69 -10.69
C ILE A 206 -6.65 11.20 -11.00
N SER A 207 -7.48 10.33 -10.43
CA SER A 207 -7.44 8.90 -10.72
C SER A 207 -7.70 8.59 -12.19
N LEU A 208 -8.69 9.26 -12.81
CA LEU A 208 -9.01 9.13 -14.24
C LEU A 208 -7.87 9.64 -15.13
N LEU A 209 -7.34 10.84 -14.84
CA LEU A 209 -6.23 11.44 -15.60
C LEU A 209 -4.96 10.60 -15.50
N SER A 210 -4.66 10.10 -14.30
CA SER A 210 -3.56 9.17 -14.06
C SER A 210 -3.72 7.89 -14.88
N ASN A 211 -4.93 7.34 -15.00
CA ASN A 211 -5.17 6.15 -15.82
C ASN A 211 -4.91 6.39 -17.31
N ALA A 212 -5.26 7.57 -17.84
CA ALA A 212 -5.02 7.89 -19.24
C ALA A 212 -3.51 7.92 -19.58
N LYS A 213 -2.67 8.40 -18.65
CA LYS A 213 -1.22 8.54 -18.83
C LYS A 213 -0.45 7.21 -18.81
N TYR A 214 -0.94 6.22 -18.06
CA TYR A 214 -0.34 4.88 -17.95
C TYR A 214 -0.90 3.91 -18.99
N ARG A 215 -1.72 4.40 -19.92
CA ARG A 215 -2.27 3.59 -21.00
C ARG A 215 -1.18 3.26 -22.03
N ARG A 216 -1.14 2.00 -22.45
CA ARG A 216 -0.38 1.57 -23.62
C ARG A 216 -0.88 2.31 -24.87
N ARG A 217 0.05 2.78 -25.73
CA ARG A 217 -0.30 3.46 -26.99
C ARG A 217 -0.60 2.49 -28.14
N THR A 218 -0.21 1.22 -28.02
CA THR A 218 -0.44 0.17 -29.02
C THR A 218 -1.53 -0.80 -28.53
N LEU A 219 -2.63 -0.90 -29.28
CA LEU A 219 -3.65 -1.93 -29.10
C LEU A 219 -3.30 -3.07 -30.06
N HIS A 220 -2.80 -4.19 -29.55
CA HIS A 220 -2.92 -5.43 -30.33
C HIS A 220 -4.37 -5.93 -30.19
N ALA A 221 -5.02 -6.11 -31.35
CA ALA A 221 -6.31 -6.76 -31.42
C ALA A 221 -6.19 -8.18 -30.84
N GLU A 222 -7.22 -8.57 -30.08
CA GLU A 222 -7.32 -9.84 -29.36
C GLU A 222 -6.84 -11.03 -30.20
N ALA A 223 -5.85 -11.76 -29.68
CA ALA A 223 -5.65 -13.15 -30.08
C ALA A 223 -6.90 -13.92 -29.60
N ARG A 224 -7.81 -14.17 -30.55
CA ARG A 224 -8.92 -15.11 -30.40
C ARG A 224 -8.33 -16.51 -30.23
N GLY A 225 -8.35 -17.00 -29.01
CA GLY A 225 -8.15 -18.40 -28.68
C GLY A 225 -9.04 -18.74 -27.50
N SER A 226 -10.24 -19.24 -27.77
CA SER A 226 -10.98 -20.01 -26.79
C SER A 226 -10.17 -21.28 -26.53
N GLU A 227 -9.26 -21.27 -25.56
CA GLU A 227 -8.75 -22.52 -25.03
C GLU A 227 -9.94 -23.30 -24.48
N GLU A 228 -10.25 -24.43 -25.12
CA GLU A 228 -11.17 -25.41 -24.57
C GLU A 228 -10.66 -25.79 -23.18
N THR A 229 -11.40 -25.37 -22.14
CA THR A 229 -11.12 -25.74 -20.77
C THR A 229 -11.30 -27.24 -20.59
N VAL A 230 -10.19 -27.99 -20.69
CA VAL A 230 -10.16 -29.39 -20.26
C VAL A 230 -10.31 -29.40 -18.74
N ALA A 231 -11.40 -30.00 -18.25
CA ALA A 231 -11.66 -30.15 -16.83
C ALA A 231 -10.51 -30.97 -16.17
N GLY A 232 -9.81 -30.36 -15.21
CA GLY A 232 -8.69 -31.00 -14.48
C GLY A 232 -7.29 -30.57 -14.90
N ALA A 233 -7.13 -29.71 -15.92
CA ALA A 233 -5.81 -29.16 -16.27
C ALA A 233 -5.25 -28.27 -15.14
N VAL A 234 -3.96 -28.45 -14.81
CA VAL A 234 -3.23 -27.55 -13.90
C VAL A 234 -3.21 -26.15 -14.54
N LYS A 235 -3.57 -25.13 -13.76
CA LYS A 235 -3.69 -23.76 -14.28
C LYS A 235 -2.31 -23.09 -14.40
N PRO A 236 -2.06 -22.29 -15.46
CA PRO A 236 -0.85 -21.49 -15.56
C PRO A 236 -0.81 -20.42 -14.44
N PRO A 237 0.39 -19.90 -14.10
CA PRO A 237 0.58 -18.77 -13.21
C PRO A 237 -0.33 -17.59 -13.55
N ILE A 238 -0.77 -16.86 -12.51
CA ILE A 238 -1.70 -15.73 -12.65
C ILE A 238 -1.13 -14.63 -13.55
N LEU A 239 0.19 -14.42 -13.51
CA LEU A 239 0.88 -13.44 -14.35
C LEU A 239 0.84 -13.79 -15.85
N ALA A 240 0.62 -15.06 -16.19
CA ALA A 240 0.44 -15.55 -17.55
C ALA A 240 -1.04 -15.58 -17.98
N ALA A 241 -1.97 -15.10 -17.14
CA ALA A 241 -3.36 -15.00 -17.53
C ALA A 241 -3.54 -13.89 -18.58
N SER A 242 -4.25 -14.21 -19.67
CA SER A 242 -4.52 -13.27 -20.74
C SER A 242 -5.25 -12.03 -20.20
N GLY A 243 -4.75 -10.86 -20.58
CA GLY A 243 -5.28 -9.58 -20.12
C GLY A 243 -4.94 -9.20 -18.68
N PHE A 244 -4.16 -9.96 -17.88
CA PHE A 244 -3.80 -9.58 -16.50
C PHE A 244 -3.17 -8.17 -16.40
N TRP A 245 -2.43 -7.74 -17.43
CA TRP A 245 -1.80 -6.43 -17.51
C TRP A 245 -2.59 -5.42 -18.37
N ASP A 246 -3.56 -5.88 -19.18
CA ASP A 246 -4.34 -5.02 -20.07
C ASP A 246 -5.56 -4.42 -19.37
N ARG A 247 -5.73 -3.09 -19.37
CA ARG A 247 -6.97 -2.43 -18.90
C ARG A 247 -7.92 -2.13 -20.06
N ARG A 248 -9.08 -2.78 -20.08
CA ARG A 248 -10.07 -2.64 -21.17
C ARG A 248 -10.95 -1.38 -21.11
N PHE A 249 -11.11 -0.69 -19.97
CA PHE A 249 -12.05 0.43 -19.86
C PHE A 249 -11.63 1.56 -18.91
N VAL A 250 -11.89 2.80 -19.33
CA VAL A 250 -11.42 4.07 -18.73
C VAL A 250 -12.21 4.52 -17.48
N SER A 251 -13.38 3.94 -17.20
CA SER A 251 -14.12 4.13 -15.93
C SER A 251 -14.41 2.79 -15.26
N SER A 252 -13.81 2.54 -14.09
CA SER A 252 -14.14 1.36 -13.30
C SER A 252 -15.51 1.57 -12.64
N SER A 253 -16.42 0.61 -12.80
CA SER A 253 -17.72 0.63 -12.10
C SER A 253 -17.53 0.76 -10.58
N THR A 254 -16.46 0.15 -10.05
CA THR A 254 -16.00 0.30 -8.67
C THR A 254 -15.69 1.75 -8.30
N GLY A 255 -15.03 2.51 -9.17
CA GLY A 255 -14.73 3.93 -8.92
C GLY A 255 -16.00 4.78 -8.78
N VAL A 256 -16.99 4.53 -9.62
CA VAL A 256 -18.28 5.24 -9.59
C VAL A 256 -19.03 4.95 -8.28
N VAL A 257 -19.13 3.69 -7.87
CA VAL A 257 -19.84 3.35 -6.62
C VAL A 257 -19.11 3.84 -5.37
N HIS A 258 -17.77 3.98 -5.38
CA HIS A 258 -17.05 4.63 -4.27
C HIS A 258 -17.43 6.11 -4.13
N ILE A 259 -17.51 6.86 -5.24
CA ILE A 259 -17.95 8.26 -5.20
C ILE A 259 -19.42 8.36 -4.79
N ALA A 260 -20.27 7.46 -5.30
CA ALA A 260 -21.67 7.40 -4.89
C ALA A 260 -21.80 7.14 -3.37
N ALA A 261 -20.98 6.27 -2.78
CA ALA A 261 -20.95 6.09 -1.33
C ALA A 261 -20.52 7.36 -0.59
N CYS A 262 -19.50 8.08 -1.07
CA CYS A 262 -19.06 9.32 -0.44
C CYS A 262 -20.18 10.39 -0.47
N PHE A 263 -20.88 10.53 -1.60
CA PHE A 263 -21.97 11.48 -1.76
C PHE A 263 -23.20 11.10 -0.93
N SER A 264 -23.56 9.81 -0.91
CA SER A 264 -24.63 9.28 -0.06
C SER A 264 -24.32 9.47 1.43
N PHE A 265 -23.06 9.34 1.82
CA PHE A 265 -22.62 9.57 3.20
C PHE A 265 -22.68 11.05 3.60
N VAL A 266 -22.36 11.98 2.68
CA VAL A 266 -22.57 13.42 2.89
C VAL A 266 -24.05 13.72 3.16
N ALA A 267 -24.95 13.21 2.32
CA ALA A 267 -26.40 13.36 2.51
C ALA A 267 -26.87 12.74 3.84
N LEU A 268 -26.39 11.54 4.17
CA LEU A 268 -26.68 10.84 5.42
C LEU A 268 -26.33 11.71 6.64
N LEU A 269 -25.15 12.35 6.65
CA LEU A 269 -24.73 13.20 7.77
C LEU A 269 -25.61 14.45 7.94
N ILE A 270 -26.02 15.08 6.85
CA ILE A 270 -26.92 16.25 6.88
C ILE A 270 -28.31 15.86 7.39
N ASN A 271 -28.87 14.75 6.88
CA ASN A 271 -30.15 14.24 7.36
C ASN A 271 -30.05 13.81 8.84
N ALA A 272 -28.94 13.21 9.26
CA ALA A 272 -28.70 12.83 10.64
C ALA A 272 -28.63 14.04 11.58
N ASP A 273 -28.03 15.15 11.14
CA ASP A 273 -28.01 16.39 11.91
C ASP A 273 -29.42 16.99 12.06
N SER A 274 -30.23 16.93 11.00
CA SER A 274 -31.61 17.44 10.99
C SER A 274 -32.50 16.63 11.94
N VAL A 275 -32.38 15.31 11.93
CA VAL A 275 -33.08 14.40 12.84
C VAL A 275 -32.63 14.60 14.29
N ALA A 276 -31.33 14.81 14.51
CA ALA A 276 -30.78 15.03 15.85
C ALA A 276 -31.26 16.35 16.49
N ALA A 277 -31.84 17.28 15.72
CA ALA A 277 -32.42 18.51 16.26
C ALA A 277 -33.65 18.27 17.15
N VAL A 278 -34.35 17.14 16.99
CA VAL A 278 -35.55 16.78 17.76
C VAL A 278 -35.21 16.21 19.14
N ARG A 279 -33.94 15.83 19.36
CA ARG A 279 -33.49 15.19 20.60
C ARG A 279 -33.28 16.20 21.72
N SER A 280 -33.55 15.77 22.96
CA SER A 280 -33.13 16.46 24.17
C SER A 280 -31.61 16.74 24.18
N PRO A 281 -31.15 17.85 24.81
CA PRO A 281 -29.73 18.17 24.93
C PRO A 281 -28.88 17.05 25.55
N GLU A 282 -29.48 16.27 26.46
CA GLU A 282 -28.87 15.13 27.14
C GLU A 282 -28.49 13.99 26.18
N CYS A 283 -29.19 13.88 25.05
CA CYS A 283 -29.00 12.84 24.03
C CYS A 283 -28.06 13.22 22.87
N THR A 284 -27.31 14.32 23.03
CA THR A 284 -26.40 14.85 21.98
C THR A 284 -24.93 14.42 22.14
N GLY A 285 -24.59 13.74 23.25
CA GLY A 285 -23.25 13.20 23.51
C GLY A 285 -22.93 11.94 22.69
N ALA A 286 -21.64 11.70 22.38
CA ALA A 286 -21.21 10.57 21.56
C ALA A 286 -21.59 9.19 22.17
N GLY A 287 -21.46 9.04 23.50
CA GLY A 287 -21.88 7.83 24.21
C GLY A 287 -23.39 7.73 24.49
N GLN A 288 -24.15 8.79 24.26
CA GLN A 288 -25.61 8.79 24.50
C GLN A 288 -26.42 8.35 23.28
N TRP A 289 -25.78 8.26 22.10
CA TRP A 289 -26.43 7.80 20.87
C TRP A 289 -26.91 6.35 20.89
N PHE A 290 -26.24 5.50 21.67
CA PHE A 290 -26.60 4.09 21.83
C PHE A 290 -27.37 3.84 23.13
N ASN A 291 -27.70 4.91 23.88
CA ASN A 291 -28.52 4.81 25.06
C ASN A 291 -29.95 4.45 24.63
N PRO A 292 -30.54 3.33 25.12
CA PRO A 292 -31.90 2.94 24.77
C PRO A 292 -32.93 4.04 25.02
N GLY A 293 -32.75 4.87 26.06
CA GLY A 293 -33.61 6.02 26.35
C GLY A 293 -33.53 7.12 25.30
N CYS A 294 -32.33 7.41 24.78
CA CYS A 294 -32.17 8.39 23.70
C CYS A 294 -32.67 7.86 22.35
N ILE A 295 -32.55 6.55 22.12
CA ILE A 295 -33.12 5.89 20.93
C ILE A 295 -34.64 5.93 20.98
N SER A 296 -35.25 5.59 22.11
CA SER A 296 -36.71 5.61 22.26
C SER A 296 -37.28 7.02 22.15
N GLU A 297 -36.60 8.04 22.69
CA GLU A 297 -36.97 9.45 22.51
C GLU A 297 -36.92 9.86 21.03
N THR A 298 -35.86 9.46 20.31
CA THR A 298 -35.75 9.75 18.88
C THR A 298 -36.89 9.09 18.11
N LEU A 299 -37.21 7.83 18.43
CA LEU A 299 -38.26 7.07 17.77
C LEU A 299 -39.65 7.66 18.04
N SER A 300 -39.94 8.07 19.28
CA SER A 300 -41.25 8.61 19.66
C SER A 300 -41.56 9.96 19.00
N ARG A 301 -40.53 10.74 18.66
CA ARG A 301 -40.66 12.04 17.99
C ARG A 301 -40.36 12.03 16.49
N THR A 302 -40.28 10.84 15.88
CA THR A 302 -40.00 10.70 14.44
C THR A 302 -40.99 11.46 13.55
N GLY A 303 -42.24 11.63 13.99
CA GLY A 303 -43.28 12.38 13.28
C GLY A 303 -42.94 13.85 13.04
N GLU A 304 -42.12 14.47 13.89
CA GLU A 304 -41.76 15.90 13.79
C GLU A 304 -40.83 16.20 12.61
N ARG A 305 -40.09 15.19 12.12
CA ARG A 305 -39.12 15.27 11.02
C ARG A 305 -39.21 14.04 10.10
N ALA A 306 -40.43 13.63 9.77
CA ALA A 306 -40.69 12.37 9.06
C ALA A 306 -40.00 12.29 7.68
N LEU A 307 -39.93 13.41 6.95
CA LEU A 307 -39.26 13.47 5.65
C LEU A 307 -37.75 13.31 5.78
N GLU A 308 -37.12 14.03 6.70
CA GLU A 308 -35.68 13.95 6.97
C GLU A 308 -35.28 12.56 7.51
N MET A 309 -36.15 11.93 8.31
CA MET A 309 -36.01 10.53 8.72
C MET A 309 -36.08 9.57 7.53
N ALA A 310 -37.04 9.74 6.63
CA ALA A 310 -37.15 8.90 5.43
C ALA A 310 -35.92 9.06 4.53
N LEU A 311 -35.40 10.28 4.38
CA LEU A 311 -34.16 10.57 3.65
C LEU A 311 -32.93 9.98 4.36
N LEU A 312 -32.86 10.02 5.69
CA LEU A 312 -31.80 9.36 6.45
C LEU A 312 -31.79 7.85 6.20
N VAL A 313 -32.96 7.20 6.25
CA VAL A 313 -33.10 5.76 5.96
C VAL A 313 -32.74 5.46 4.50
N ALA A 314 -33.21 6.27 3.55
CA ALA A 314 -32.88 6.12 2.14
C ALA A 314 -31.37 6.22 1.89
N GLY A 315 -30.69 7.20 2.50
CA GLY A 315 -29.23 7.34 2.44
C GLY A 315 -28.50 6.13 3.03
N GLY A 316 -29.01 5.57 4.12
CA GLY A 316 -28.49 4.34 4.73
C GLY A 316 -28.65 3.11 3.83
N LEU A 317 -29.82 2.95 3.21
CA LEU A 317 -30.11 1.87 2.26
C LEU A 317 -29.26 1.99 0.98
N LEU A 318 -29.04 3.20 0.47
CA LEU A 318 -28.15 3.45 -0.67
C LEU A 318 -26.71 3.06 -0.35
N LEU A 319 -26.19 3.43 0.83
CA LEU A 319 -24.87 3.00 1.29
C LEU A 319 -24.77 1.48 1.44
N PHE A 320 -25.79 0.85 2.02
CA PHE A 320 -25.85 -0.60 2.17
C PHE A 320 -25.86 -1.30 0.80
N MET A 321 -26.68 -0.82 -0.14
CA MET A 321 -26.71 -1.33 -1.52
C MET A 321 -25.34 -1.22 -2.19
N VAL A 322 -24.64 -0.08 -2.04
CA VAL A 322 -23.27 0.08 -2.56
C VAL A 322 -22.32 -0.94 -1.93
N ALA A 323 -22.37 -1.13 -0.61
CA ALA A 323 -21.55 -2.12 0.07
C ALA A 323 -21.81 -3.55 -0.46
N VAL A 324 -23.09 -3.91 -0.66
CA VAL A 324 -23.48 -5.20 -1.24
C VAL A 324 -22.96 -5.34 -2.67
N LEU A 325 -23.09 -4.31 -3.52
CA LEU A 325 -22.56 -4.34 -4.89
C LEU A 325 -21.04 -4.54 -4.92
N VAL A 326 -20.30 -3.82 -4.08
CA VAL A 326 -18.84 -3.94 -3.99
C VAL A 326 -18.41 -5.35 -3.59
N VAL A 327 -19.11 -5.97 -2.62
CA VAL A 327 -18.87 -7.35 -2.20
C VAL A 327 -19.33 -8.35 -3.27
N ALA A 328 -20.48 -8.15 -3.89
CA ALA A 328 -21.00 -9.04 -4.93
C ALA A 328 -20.10 -9.06 -6.16
N TRP A 329 -19.61 -7.90 -6.60
CA TRP A 329 -18.68 -7.80 -7.72
C TRP A 329 -17.27 -8.29 -7.39
N SER A 330 -17.00 -8.64 -6.11
CA SER A 330 -15.73 -9.17 -5.64
C SER A 330 -15.46 -10.62 -6.01
N SER A 331 -16.45 -11.36 -6.52
CA SER A 331 -16.28 -12.75 -6.96
C SER A 331 -15.26 -12.91 -8.09
N GLU A 332 -15.12 -11.87 -8.91
CA GLU A 332 -14.24 -11.83 -10.07
C GLU A 332 -13.19 -10.73 -9.92
N VAL A 333 -11.92 -11.06 -10.21
CA VAL A 333 -10.88 -10.04 -10.34
C VAL A 333 -11.17 -9.17 -11.57
N ARG A 334 -11.65 -9.80 -12.66
CA ARG A 334 -12.05 -9.15 -13.91
C ARG A 334 -13.31 -9.82 -14.44
N ALA A 335 -14.30 -8.99 -14.78
CA ALA A 335 -15.55 -9.47 -15.36
C ALA A 335 -15.44 -9.60 -16.87
N PRO A 336 -16.14 -10.58 -17.50
CA PRO A 336 -16.36 -10.58 -18.95
C PRO A 336 -16.93 -9.26 -19.44
N VAL A 337 -16.72 -8.92 -20.73
CA VAL A 337 -17.13 -7.62 -21.30
C VAL A 337 -18.60 -7.32 -21.05
N GLU A 338 -19.48 -8.30 -21.25
CA GLU A 338 -20.92 -8.15 -21.02
C GLU A 338 -21.24 -7.85 -19.54
N THR A 339 -20.67 -8.62 -18.63
CA THR A 339 -20.81 -8.40 -17.17
C THR A 339 -20.25 -7.04 -16.77
N ALA A 340 -19.12 -6.62 -17.35
CA ALA A 340 -18.51 -5.32 -17.11
C ALA A 340 -19.43 -4.17 -17.57
N LEU A 341 -20.12 -4.32 -18.71
CA LEU A 341 -21.10 -3.35 -19.20
C LEU A 341 -22.32 -3.25 -18.26
N LYS A 342 -22.88 -4.40 -17.83
CA LYS A 342 -23.97 -4.45 -16.85
C LYS A 342 -23.59 -3.79 -15.53
N ARG A 343 -22.38 -4.04 -15.02
CA ARG A 343 -21.86 -3.39 -13.80
C ARG A 343 -21.72 -1.87 -13.97
N LYS A 344 -21.32 -1.39 -15.15
CA LYS A 344 -21.27 0.05 -15.44
C LYS A 344 -22.65 0.70 -15.45
N GLN A 345 -23.64 0.06 -16.08
CA GLN A 345 -25.02 0.54 -16.08
C GLN A 345 -25.58 0.61 -14.66
N ALA A 346 -25.41 -0.46 -13.87
CA ALA A 346 -25.81 -0.48 -12.47
C ALA A 346 -25.12 0.62 -11.66
N ALA A 347 -23.81 0.80 -11.80
CA ALA A 347 -23.07 1.88 -11.13
C ALA A 347 -23.58 3.28 -11.53
N GLY A 348 -23.92 3.48 -12.80
CA GLY A 348 -24.52 4.72 -13.31
C GLY A 348 -25.89 5.00 -12.69
N LEU A 349 -26.78 4.00 -12.62
CA LEU A 349 -28.09 4.12 -11.98
C LEU A 349 -27.98 4.46 -10.49
N VAL A 350 -27.06 3.80 -9.77
CA VAL A 350 -26.79 4.10 -8.36
C VAL A 350 -26.28 5.54 -8.20
N MET A 351 -25.37 5.99 -9.06
CA MET A 351 -24.89 7.37 -9.04
C MET A 351 -26.03 8.38 -9.25
N VAL A 352 -26.91 8.14 -10.22
CA VAL A 352 -28.09 9.01 -10.47
C VAL A 352 -28.99 9.05 -9.24
N ALA A 353 -29.32 7.90 -8.65
CA ALA A 353 -30.14 7.82 -7.44
C ALA A 353 -29.51 8.61 -6.26
N VAL A 354 -28.19 8.47 -6.06
CA VAL A 354 -27.45 9.20 -5.03
C VAL A 354 -27.43 10.71 -5.29
N VAL A 355 -27.21 11.14 -6.54
CA VAL A 355 -27.20 12.57 -6.89
C VAL A 355 -28.58 13.20 -6.68
N LEU A 356 -29.66 12.50 -7.08
CA LEU A 356 -31.03 12.95 -6.82
C LEU A 356 -31.31 13.03 -5.32
N HIS A 357 -30.95 11.99 -4.56
CA HIS A 357 -31.10 11.98 -3.10
C HIS A 357 -30.33 13.14 -2.44
N LEU A 358 -29.08 13.36 -2.84
CA LEU A 358 -28.25 14.46 -2.35
C LEU A 358 -28.87 15.83 -2.71
N ALA A 359 -29.34 16.02 -3.94
CA ALA A 359 -29.97 17.26 -4.37
C ALA A 359 -31.23 17.58 -3.54
N VAL A 360 -32.07 16.58 -3.26
CA VAL A 360 -33.25 16.72 -2.39
C VAL A 360 -32.84 17.07 -0.96
N THR A 361 -31.87 16.36 -0.38
CA THR A 361 -31.35 16.66 0.96
C THR A 361 -30.79 18.08 1.06
N LEU A 362 -30.02 18.54 0.07
CA LEU A 362 -29.48 19.90 0.04
C LEU A 362 -30.58 20.95 -0.13
N GLY A 363 -31.60 20.67 -0.96
CA GLY A 363 -32.76 21.56 -1.10
C GLY A 363 -33.52 21.74 0.21
N ILE A 364 -33.81 20.64 0.91
CA ILE A 364 -34.49 20.66 2.21
C ILE A 364 -33.64 21.38 3.26
N ALA A 365 -32.34 21.07 3.33
CA ALA A 365 -31.42 21.76 4.23
C ALA A 365 -31.33 23.26 3.94
N CYS A 366 -31.36 23.68 2.67
CA CYS A 366 -31.26 25.09 2.31
C CYS A 366 -32.53 25.90 2.65
N PHE A 367 -33.71 25.32 2.46
CA PHE A 367 -34.98 26.06 2.48
C PHE A 367 -35.95 25.69 3.62
N ALA A 368 -35.85 24.49 4.20
CA ALA A 368 -36.87 23.97 5.12
C ALA A 368 -36.38 23.79 6.57
N THR A 369 -35.08 23.90 6.85
CA THR A 369 -34.58 23.84 8.23
C THR A 369 -34.70 25.22 8.90
N PRO A 370 -35.50 25.36 9.97
CA PRO A 370 -35.59 26.60 10.74
C PRO A 370 -34.23 27.01 11.32
N ASP A 371 -34.09 28.30 11.66
CA ASP A 371 -32.94 28.76 12.43
C ASP A 371 -33.01 28.18 13.85
N ASP A 372 -32.20 27.15 14.12
CA ASP A 372 -32.02 26.64 15.47
C ASP A 372 -31.35 27.73 16.32
N THR A 373 -32.10 28.30 17.26
CA THR A 373 -31.59 29.24 18.29
C THR A 373 -30.63 28.56 19.28
N VAL A 374 -30.60 27.23 19.30
CA VAL A 374 -29.81 26.41 20.22
C VAL A 374 -28.47 26.03 19.59
N THR A 375 -27.38 26.23 20.34
CA THR A 375 -26.00 25.93 19.94
C THR A 375 -25.69 24.43 19.97
N ARG A 376 -26.38 23.65 19.12
CA ARG A 376 -26.26 22.18 19.06
C ARG A 376 -25.03 21.72 18.27
N ALA A 377 -24.28 20.78 18.84
CA ALA A 377 -23.15 20.13 18.18
C ALA A 377 -23.60 19.24 17.00
N PHE A 378 -22.73 19.09 15.99
CA PHE A 378 -22.99 18.20 14.86
C PHE A 378 -22.77 16.74 15.30
N ALA A 379 -23.85 16.00 15.55
CA ALA A 379 -23.75 14.69 16.19
C ALA A 379 -23.13 13.61 15.29
N GLY A 380 -23.40 13.65 13.98
CA GLY A 380 -22.94 12.63 13.04
C GLY A 380 -21.42 12.53 12.93
N THR A 381 -20.70 13.64 13.09
CA THR A 381 -19.23 13.71 13.01
C THR A 381 -18.54 13.16 14.26
N ARG A 382 -19.27 12.96 15.36
CA ARG A 382 -18.76 12.32 16.58
C ARG A 382 -18.83 10.80 16.51
N VAL A 383 -19.90 10.25 15.93
CA VAL A 383 -20.16 8.81 15.89
C VAL A 383 -19.56 8.14 14.65
N ALA A 384 -19.70 8.77 13.47
CA ALA A 384 -19.32 8.12 12.22
C ALA A 384 -17.84 7.72 12.14
N PRO A 385 -16.85 8.55 12.58
CA PRO A 385 -15.44 8.15 12.54
C PRO A 385 -15.14 6.94 13.43
N LEU A 386 -15.83 6.80 14.57
CA LEU A 386 -15.68 5.65 15.47
C LEU A 386 -16.21 4.37 14.83
N VAL A 387 -17.41 4.43 14.26
CA VAL A 387 -18.02 3.28 13.58
C VAL A 387 -17.17 2.85 12.39
N LEU A 388 -16.71 3.81 11.57
CA LEU A 388 -15.87 3.53 10.42
C LEU A 388 -14.52 2.93 10.85
N LEU A 389 -13.86 3.47 11.87
CA LEU A 389 -12.60 2.91 12.36
C LEU A 389 -12.78 1.50 12.94
N ALA A 390 -13.85 1.27 13.69
CA ALA A 390 -14.19 -0.05 14.21
C ALA A 390 -14.38 -1.06 13.07
N LEU A 391 -15.18 -0.72 12.06
CA LEU A 391 -15.40 -1.58 10.88
C LEU A 391 -14.11 -1.83 10.09
N LEU A 392 -13.29 -0.81 9.87
CA LEU A 392 -11.99 -0.94 9.21
C LEU A 392 -11.07 -1.91 9.97
N THR A 393 -11.05 -1.83 11.30
CA THR A 393 -10.26 -2.71 12.17
C THR A 393 -10.78 -4.14 12.13
N ILE A 394 -12.11 -4.33 12.24
CA ILE A 394 -12.78 -5.63 12.13
C ILE A 394 -12.41 -6.31 10.79
N LEU A 395 -12.53 -5.57 9.68
CA LEU A 395 -12.21 -6.09 8.35
C LEU A 395 -10.72 -6.43 8.21
N SER A 396 -9.83 -5.64 8.81
CA SER A 396 -8.38 -5.90 8.79
C SER A 396 -8.02 -7.18 9.54
N LEU A 397 -8.58 -7.38 10.74
CA LEU A 397 -8.40 -8.60 11.53
C LEU A 397 -9.04 -9.82 10.84
N SER A 398 -10.19 -9.63 10.21
CA SER A 398 -10.85 -10.67 9.41
C SER A 398 -10.01 -11.09 8.21
N ALA A 399 -9.34 -10.13 7.55
CA ALA A 399 -8.45 -10.38 6.44
C ALA A 399 -7.17 -11.13 6.85
N ALA A 400 -6.68 -10.88 8.07
CA ALA A 400 -5.48 -11.51 8.62
C ALA A 400 -5.58 -13.05 8.60
N VAL A 401 -6.77 -13.61 8.82
CA VAL A 401 -6.99 -15.06 8.87
C VAL A 401 -7.44 -15.66 7.53
N THR A 402 -7.49 -14.88 6.44
CA THR A 402 -8.04 -15.38 5.16
C THR A 402 -7.16 -16.43 4.50
N ARG A 403 -5.83 -16.38 4.71
CA ARG A 403 -4.88 -17.36 4.18
C ARG A 403 -4.89 -18.69 4.93
N SER A 404 -5.20 -18.67 6.24
CA SER A 404 -5.24 -19.88 7.07
C SER A 404 -6.40 -20.84 6.72
N GLY A 405 -7.33 -20.42 5.86
CA GLY A 405 -8.48 -21.21 5.43
C GLY A 405 -9.77 -20.89 6.20
N VAL A 406 -9.70 -20.05 7.25
CA VAL A 406 -10.89 -19.49 7.90
C VAL A 406 -11.68 -18.67 6.88
N ARG A 407 -12.98 -18.95 6.74
CA ARG A 407 -13.85 -18.15 5.87
C ARG A 407 -13.93 -16.72 6.43
N ALA A 408 -13.66 -15.72 5.59
CA ALA A 408 -13.64 -14.33 6.01
C ALA A 408 -14.92 -13.87 6.72
N SER A 409 -16.08 -14.42 6.31
CA SER A 409 -17.37 -14.13 6.94
C SER A 409 -17.48 -14.62 8.37
N ARG A 410 -16.89 -15.78 8.71
CA ARG A 410 -16.88 -16.30 10.09
C ARG A 410 -16.03 -15.41 11.00
N ALA A 411 -14.84 -15.04 10.52
CA ALA A 411 -13.96 -14.13 11.25
C ALA A 411 -14.63 -12.76 11.45
N PHE A 412 -15.26 -12.23 10.40
CA PHE A 412 -16.00 -10.97 10.48
C PHE A 412 -17.08 -11.00 11.55
N VAL A 413 -17.95 -12.02 11.55
CA VAL A 413 -19.03 -12.13 12.55
C VAL A 413 -18.48 -12.19 13.97
N LEU A 414 -17.48 -13.05 14.23
CA LEU A 414 -16.90 -13.17 15.58
C LEU A 414 -16.27 -11.87 16.06
N ILE A 415 -15.49 -11.22 15.19
CA ILE A 415 -14.79 -9.97 15.54
C ILE A 415 -15.80 -8.83 15.69
N SER A 416 -16.84 -8.75 14.85
CA SER A 416 -17.94 -7.78 14.99
C SER A 416 -18.66 -7.93 16.33
N ILE A 417 -18.96 -9.16 16.75
CA ILE A 417 -19.58 -9.43 18.06
C ILE A 417 -18.65 -8.98 19.19
N SER A 418 -17.34 -9.28 19.12
CA SER A 418 -16.34 -8.80 20.10
C SER A 418 -16.30 -7.28 20.19
N THR A 419 -16.23 -6.60 19.05
CA THR A 419 -16.13 -5.14 18.99
C THR A 419 -17.43 -4.48 19.47
N ALA A 420 -18.59 -5.02 19.09
CA ALA A 420 -19.87 -4.54 19.56
C ALA A 420 -20.01 -4.68 21.07
N ALA A 421 -19.57 -5.81 21.64
CA ALA A 421 -19.55 -6.00 23.09
C ALA A 421 -18.58 -5.04 23.79
N LEU A 422 -17.37 -4.82 23.24
CA LEU A 422 -16.42 -3.84 23.80
C LEU A 422 -17.00 -2.42 23.81
N LEU A 423 -17.67 -2.02 22.73
CA LEU A 423 -18.35 -0.73 22.65
C LEU A 423 -19.53 -0.68 23.61
N ALA A 424 -20.37 -1.71 23.70
CA ALA A 424 -21.48 -1.76 24.65
C ALA A 424 -20.99 -1.68 26.11
N TRP A 425 -19.88 -2.32 26.45
CA TRP A 425 -19.26 -2.24 27.78
C TRP A 425 -18.85 -0.81 28.15
N SER A 426 -18.28 -0.05 27.21
CA SER A 426 -17.90 1.36 27.47
C SER A 426 -19.10 2.28 27.72
N LEU A 427 -20.32 1.81 27.44
CA LEU A 427 -21.55 2.59 27.49
C LEU A 427 -22.50 2.18 28.64
N ILE A 428 -22.23 1.08 29.33
CA ILE A 428 -23.08 0.56 30.42
C ILE A 428 -22.28 0.60 31.73
N PRO A 429 -22.64 1.45 32.71
CA PRO A 429 -21.91 1.57 33.97
C PRO A 429 -21.93 0.26 34.77
N GLY A 430 -20.80 -0.12 35.38
CA GLY A 430 -20.72 -1.21 36.34
C GLY A 430 -20.91 -2.64 35.80
N ASN A 431 -20.99 -2.86 34.47
CA ASN A 431 -21.25 -4.18 33.90
C ASN A 431 -20.03 -4.80 33.18
N ASP A 432 -19.02 -5.20 33.94
CA ASP A 432 -17.79 -5.80 33.40
C ASP A 432 -18.01 -7.19 32.76
N LEU A 433 -19.17 -7.83 32.98
CA LEU A 433 -19.50 -9.14 32.41
C LEU A 433 -19.52 -9.13 30.87
N ILE A 434 -19.82 -7.98 30.26
CA ILE A 434 -19.82 -7.81 28.80
C ILE A 434 -18.41 -8.01 28.19
N LEU A 435 -17.33 -7.79 28.97
CA LEU A 435 -15.95 -8.04 28.53
C LEU A 435 -15.63 -9.53 28.35
N LEU A 436 -16.47 -10.45 28.83
CA LEU A 436 -16.33 -11.87 28.56
C LEU A 436 -16.49 -12.17 27.06
N VAL A 437 -17.34 -11.42 26.35
CA VAL A 437 -17.61 -11.62 24.91
C VAL A 437 -16.37 -11.41 24.04
N PRO A 438 -15.64 -10.28 24.10
CA PRO A 438 -14.40 -10.12 23.34
C PRO A 438 -13.31 -11.10 23.76
N VAL A 439 -13.24 -11.51 25.04
CA VAL A 439 -12.30 -12.54 25.52
C VAL A 439 -12.61 -13.90 24.89
N VAL A 440 -13.87 -14.34 24.93
CA VAL A 440 -14.30 -15.63 24.37
C VAL A 440 -14.11 -15.68 22.86
N ALA A 441 -14.52 -14.64 22.14
CA ALA A 441 -14.34 -14.59 20.69
C ALA A 441 -12.85 -14.49 20.29
N GLY A 442 -12.02 -13.82 21.09
CA GLY A 442 -10.56 -13.85 20.97
C GLY A 442 -9.99 -15.26 21.18
N LEU A 443 -10.46 -15.98 22.20
CA LEU A 443 -10.07 -17.38 22.47
C LEU A 443 -10.53 -18.33 21.36
N VAL A 444 -11.73 -18.19 20.82
CA VAL A 444 -12.22 -18.99 19.68
C VAL A 444 -11.33 -18.78 18.46
N LEU A 445 -11.02 -17.53 18.11
CA LEU A 445 -10.12 -17.20 17.00
C LEU A 445 -8.71 -17.75 17.27
N ALA A 446 -8.20 -17.62 18.48
CA ALA A 446 -6.90 -18.16 18.88
C ALA A 446 -6.87 -19.70 18.80
N VAL A 447 -7.93 -20.39 19.23
CA VAL A 447 -8.04 -21.85 19.14
C VAL A 447 -8.11 -22.30 17.68
N ASP A 448 -8.88 -21.63 16.82
CA ASP A 448 -8.89 -21.92 15.38
C ASP A 448 -7.50 -21.74 14.76
N LEU A 449 -6.82 -20.64 15.10
CA LEU A 449 -5.45 -20.39 14.67
C LEU A 449 -4.46 -21.41 15.22
N LEU A 450 -4.61 -21.86 16.47
CA LEU A 450 -3.74 -22.87 17.09
C LEU A 450 -3.99 -24.28 16.54
N ARG A 451 -5.25 -24.65 16.26
CA ARG A 451 -5.62 -25.91 15.59
C ARG A 451 -5.04 -25.94 14.17
N MET A 452 -5.08 -24.82 13.46
CA MET A 452 -4.42 -24.68 12.16
C MET A 452 -2.90 -24.66 12.29
N ARG A 453 -2.33 -24.01 13.31
CA ARG A 453 -0.89 -23.98 13.59
C ARG A 453 -0.34 -25.39 13.78
N ARG A 454 -1.01 -26.26 14.54
CA ARG A 454 -0.60 -27.68 14.70
C ARG A 454 -0.60 -28.48 13.39
N ARG A 455 -1.41 -28.09 12.40
CA ARG A 455 -1.44 -28.72 11.05
C ARG A 455 -0.57 -28.01 9.99
N SER A 456 -0.09 -26.77 10.23
CA SER A 456 0.42 -25.89 9.14
C SER A 456 1.67 -25.06 9.46
N ILE A 457 2.37 -25.26 10.58
CA ILE A 457 3.68 -24.59 10.82
C ILE A 457 4.65 -24.80 9.63
N ALA A 458 4.57 -25.94 8.92
CA ALA A 458 5.35 -26.16 7.69
C ALA A 458 4.85 -25.41 6.44
N VAL A 459 3.57 -25.01 6.38
CA VAL A 459 2.92 -24.47 5.16
C VAL A 459 3.14 -22.96 5.03
N PHE A 460 3.05 -22.20 6.13
CA PHE A 460 3.07 -20.72 6.09
C PHE A 460 4.39 -20.09 6.54
N GLU A 461 5.37 -20.87 6.98
CA GLU A 461 6.69 -20.36 7.40
C GLU A 461 7.42 -19.61 6.27
N HIS A 462 7.18 -20.04 5.03
CA HIS A 462 7.73 -19.47 3.81
C HIS A 462 6.85 -18.36 3.22
N GLU A 463 5.79 -17.94 3.92
CA GLU A 463 4.96 -16.81 3.55
C GLU A 463 5.25 -15.61 4.46
N GLY A 464 5.06 -14.42 3.91
CA GLY A 464 5.32 -13.18 4.62
C GLY A 464 4.38 -13.02 5.80
N TRP A 465 4.95 -12.68 6.96
CA TRP A 465 4.24 -12.61 8.24
C TRP A 465 3.40 -13.87 8.52
N PHE A 466 3.89 -15.06 8.17
CA PHE A 466 3.18 -16.32 8.39
C PHE A 466 1.78 -16.37 7.75
N GLY A 467 1.59 -15.68 6.63
CA GLY A 467 0.31 -15.61 5.91
C GLY A 467 -0.65 -14.51 6.40
N PHE A 468 -0.27 -13.70 7.39
CA PHE A 468 -1.08 -12.57 7.86
C PHE A 468 -0.98 -11.31 6.99
N GLY A 469 -0.26 -11.37 5.85
CA GLY A 469 -0.01 -10.26 4.94
C GLY A 469 -1.23 -9.37 4.60
N PRO A 470 -2.41 -9.92 4.25
CA PRO A 470 -3.60 -9.10 3.99
C PRO A 470 -3.99 -8.21 5.17
N GLY A 471 -3.99 -8.76 6.39
CA GLY A 471 -4.32 -8.02 7.60
C GLY A 471 -3.26 -6.98 7.96
N VAL A 472 -1.98 -7.30 7.75
CA VAL A 472 -0.85 -6.37 7.95
C VAL A 472 -0.98 -5.14 7.06
N PHE A 473 -1.17 -5.33 5.75
CA PHE A 473 -1.33 -4.21 4.83
C PHE A 473 -2.56 -3.36 5.15
N MET A 474 -3.68 -3.97 5.55
CA MET A 474 -4.88 -3.23 5.93
C MET A 474 -4.71 -2.47 7.26
N LEU A 475 -4.07 -3.04 8.28
CA LEU A 475 -3.79 -2.33 9.53
C LEU A 475 -2.80 -1.17 9.32
N LEU A 476 -1.81 -1.31 8.44
CA LEU A 476 -0.97 -0.18 8.03
C LEU A 476 -1.81 0.90 7.32
N ALA A 477 -2.76 0.51 6.46
CA ALA A 477 -3.67 1.47 5.83
C ALA A 477 -4.54 2.19 6.87
N VAL A 478 -5.03 1.49 7.90
CA VAL A 478 -5.76 2.09 9.04
C VAL A 478 -4.89 3.06 9.82
N MET A 479 -3.64 2.71 10.12
CA MET A 479 -2.68 3.59 10.79
C MET A 479 -2.54 4.91 10.03
N PHE A 480 -2.14 4.85 8.75
CA PHE A 480 -1.93 6.05 7.95
C PHE A 480 -3.22 6.85 7.73
N ALA A 481 -4.35 6.19 7.49
CA ALA A 481 -5.62 6.89 7.29
C ALA A 481 -6.11 7.58 8.56
N SER A 482 -6.00 6.94 9.71
CA SER A 482 -6.40 7.49 11.02
C SER A 482 -5.49 8.64 11.43
N PHE A 483 -4.18 8.49 11.21
CA PHE A 483 -3.21 9.56 11.45
C PHE A 483 -3.50 10.78 10.58
N LEU A 484 -3.61 10.61 9.26
CA LEU A 484 -3.86 11.73 8.33
C LEU A 484 -5.19 12.42 8.60
N SER A 485 -6.24 11.65 8.87
CA SER A 485 -7.56 12.22 9.20
C SER A 485 -7.54 12.95 10.54
N GLY A 486 -6.89 12.38 11.56
CA GLY A 486 -6.71 13.02 12.86
C GLY A 486 -5.91 14.32 12.77
N SER A 487 -4.74 14.29 12.11
CA SER A 487 -3.91 15.47 11.91
C SER A 487 -4.61 16.56 11.09
N LEU A 488 -5.43 16.19 10.09
CA LEU A 488 -6.22 17.15 9.32
C LEU A 488 -7.26 17.85 10.20
N VAL A 489 -8.09 17.10 10.92
CA VAL A 489 -9.19 17.67 11.71
C VAL A 489 -8.64 18.46 12.90
N VAL A 490 -7.69 17.91 13.65
CA VAL A 490 -7.06 18.60 14.78
C VAL A 490 -6.27 19.80 14.29
N GLY A 491 -5.49 19.66 13.21
CA GLY A 491 -4.71 20.75 12.65
C GLY A 491 -5.56 21.93 12.17
N VAL A 492 -6.69 21.67 11.50
CA VAL A 492 -7.63 22.73 11.10
C VAL A 492 -8.28 23.38 12.32
N ALA A 493 -8.67 22.60 13.34
CA ALA A 493 -9.23 23.15 14.56
C ALA A 493 -8.23 24.07 15.28
N GLU A 494 -6.97 23.66 15.46
CA GLU A 494 -5.94 24.51 16.06
C GLU A 494 -5.63 25.74 15.21
N PHE A 495 -5.62 25.60 13.88
CA PHE A 495 -5.48 26.73 12.97
C PHE A 495 -6.61 27.75 13.16
N LEU A 496 -7.86 27.30 13.26
CA LEU A 496 -9.02 28.18 13.44
C LEU A 496 -9.03 28.89 14.81
N ARG A 497 -8.45 28.26 15.85
CA ARG A 497 -8.27 28.85 17.18
C ARG A 497 -7.11 29.86 17.25
N SER A 498 -6.11 29.73 16.39
CA SER A 498 -4.91 30.58 16.44
C SER A 498 -5.29 32.06 16.28
N PRO A 499 -4.92 32.96 17.19
CA PRO A 499 -5.32 34.36 17.07
C PRO A 499 -4.56 35.07 15.94
N ARG A 500 -5.28 35.60 14.95
CA ARG A 500 -4.70 36.33 13.81
C ARG A 500 -4.21 37.75 14.17
N THR A 501 -4.56 38.24 15.37
CA THR A 501 -4.47 39.67 15.75
C THR A 501 -4.24 39.89 17.26
N VAL A 502 -3.79 38.90 18.01
CA VAL A 502 -3.54 39.09 19.46
C VAL A 502 -2.18 39.76 19.72
N GLY A 503 -1.18 39.58 18.85
CA GLY A 503 0.13 40.22 19.00
C GLY A 503 0.13 41.75 18.88
N GLN A 504 -0.73 42.32 18.03
CA GLN A 504 -0.79 43.79 17.82
C GLN A 504 -1.71 44.50 18.83
N VAL A 505 -2.79 43.86 19.27
CA VAL A 505 -3.73 44.44 20.25
C VAL A 505 -3.18 44.32 21.69
N LEU A 506 -2.48 43.23 22.02
CA LEU A 506 -1.85 43.07 23.35
C LEU A 506 -0.65 43.99 23.58
N ALA A 507 0.00 44.48 22.52
CA ALA A 507 1.10 45.44 22.64
C ALA A 507 0.61 46.85 23.04
N GLN A 508 -0.69 47.15 22.89
CA GLN A 508 -1.21 48.52 23.01
C GLN A 508 -2.08 48.78 24.26
N ASN A 509 -2.57 47.77 24.99
CA ASN A 509 -3.40 48.00 26.18
C ASN A 509 -3.29 46.90 27.26
N PRO A 510 -2.71 47.19 28.45
CA PRO A 510 -2.55 46.21 29.54
C PRO A 510 -3.85 45.85 30.28
N VAL A 511 -4.94 46.61 30.11
CA VAL A 511 -6.23 46.41 30.82
C VAL A 511 -7.00 45.19 30.33
N TRP A 512 -6.79 44.74 29.09
CA TRP A 512 -7.56 43.64 28.47
C TRP A 512 -6.95 42.25 28.66
N ARG A 513 -5.86 42.14 29.44
CA ARG A 513 -5.16 40.86 29.69
C ARG A 513 -6.08 39.80 30.30
N SER A 514 -7.06 40.22 31.11
CA SER A 514 -8.08 39.37 31.74
C SER A 514 -9.27 39.01 30.84
N VAL A 515 -9.45 39.72 29.71
CA VAL A 515 -10.51 39.42 28.72
C VAL A 515 -9.98 38.56 27.57
N THR A 516 -8.66 38.55 27.39
CA THR A 516 -7.95 37.65 26.47
C THR A 516 -7.56 36.30 27.09
N GLU A 517 -8.03 35.97 28.29
CA GLU A 517 -8.06 34.58 28.72
C GLU A 517 -8.89 33.81 27.67
N SER A 518 -8.18 33.02 26.87
CA SER A 518 -8.69 32.22 25.75
C SER A 518 -9.80 31.22 26.13
N THR A 519 -10.18 31.17 27.41
CA THR A 519 -11.27 30.40 28.00
C THR A 519 -12.64 31.07 27.83
N ALA A 520 -12.71 32.38 27.57
CA ALA A 520 -14.00 33.12 27.49
C ALA A 520 -14.64 33.18 26.09
N LEU A 521 -13.89 32.87 25.02
CA LEU A 521 -14.38 32.90 23.63
C LEU A 521 -14.52 31.46 23.09
N GLY A 522 -15.73 30.90 23.22
CA GLY A 522 -16.16 29.56 22.81
C GLY A 522 -15.11 28.63 22.18
N GLU A 523 -14.70 27.59 22.89
CA GLU A 523 -13.71 26.63 22.40
C GLU A 523 -14.24 25.78 21.21
N ILE A 524 -13.46 25.67 20.12
CA ILE A 524 -13.72 24.69 19.05
C ILE A 524 -13.53 23.28 19.63
N THR A 525 -14.57 22.46 19.66
CA THR A 525 -14.52 21.07 20.11
C THR A 525 -14.25 20.13 18.93
N VAL A 526 -13.19 19.34 19.02
CA VAL A 526 -12.89 18.30 18.02
C VAL A 526 -13.43 16.97 18.54
N PRO A 527 -14.07 16.14 17.70
CA PRO A 527 -14.49 14.81 18.12
C PRO A 527 -13.32 14.00 18.73
N THR A 528 -13.56 13.40 19.89
CA THR A 528 -12.56 12.64 20.67
C THR A 528 -11.83 11.61 19.82
N ALA A 529 -12.56 10.95 18.91
CA ALA A 529 -12.01 10.01 17.93
C ALA A 529 -10.74 10.54 17.25
N TYR A 530 -10.79 11.73 16.63
CA TYR A 530 -9.65 12.28 15.89
C TYR A 530 -8.48 12.67 16.79
N ARG A 531 -8.76 13.16 18.01
CA ARG A 531 -7.72 13.47 19.01
C ARG A 531 -7.03 12.20 19.51
N MET A 532 -7.78 11.13 19.76
CA MET A 532 -7.24 9.83 20.13
C MET A 532 -6.42 9.22 19.00
N PHE A 533 -6.89 9.29 17.76
CA PHE A 533 -6.16 8.78 16.59
C PHE A 533 -4.84 9.52 16.37
N ALA A 534 -4.82 10.84 16.57
CA ALA A 534 -3.60 11.64 16.44
C ALA A 534 -2.61 11.38 17.58
N GLY A 535 -3.08 11.34 18.84
CA GLY A 535 -2.23 11.24 20.02
C GLY A 535 -1.78 9.82 20.38
N VAL A 536 -2.70 8.86 20.50
CA VAL A 536 -2.35 7.47 20.88
C VAL A 536 -1.50 6.82 19.80
N LEU A 537 -1.83 7.06 18.53
CA LEU A 537 -1.08 6.49 17.42
C LEU A 537 0.31 7.10 17.31
N LEU A 538 0.48 8.39 17.64
CA LEU A 538 1.81 9.01 17.75
C LEU A 538 2.66 8.28 18.80
N VAL A 539 2.11 8.01 19.99
CA VAL A 539 2.81 7.23 21.03
C VAL A 539 3.15 5.84 20.52
N ALA A 540 2.22 5.14 19.86
CA ALA A 540 2.47 3.83 19.30
C ALA A 540 3.60 3.84 18.25
N ILE A 541 3.64 4.86 17.40
CA ILE A 541 4.72 5.06 16.42
C ILE A 541 6.05 5.33 17.13
N VAL A 542 6.08 6.21 18.14
CA VAL A 542 7.28 6.53 18.91
C VAL A 542 7.80 5.28 19.63
N VAL A 543 6.93 4.50 20.26
CA VAL A 543 7.28 3.23 20.91
C VAL A 543 7.80 2.23 19.89
N ALA A 544 7.17 2.12 18.71
CA ALA A 544 7.64 1.22 17.66
C ALA A 544 9.04 1.61 17.17
N VAL A 545 9.27 2.91 16.92
CA VAL A 545 10.58 3.46 16.55
C VAL A 545 11.60 3.21 17.67
N ALA A 546 11.24 3.42 18.93
CA ALA A 546 12.12 3.18 20.07
C ALA A 546 12.48 1.70 20.21
N VAL A 547 11.53 0.78 20.00
CA VAL A 547 11.80 -0.67 20.00
C VAL A 547 12.75 -1.04 18.85
N VAL A 548 12.50 -0.54 17.64
CA VAL A 548 13.38 -0.79 16.48
C VAL A 548 14.77 -0.20 16.71
N ALA A 549 14.86 1.02 17.23
CA ALA A 549 16.11 1.70 17.53
C ALA A 549 16.88 1.01 18.67
N PHE A 550 16.18 0.58 19.73
CA PHE A 550 16.78 -0.20 20.81
C PHE A 550 17.43 -1.47 20.27
N TRP A 551 16.73 -2.23 19.44
CA TRP A 551 17.30 -3.42 18.81
C TRP A 551 18.45 -3.07 17.87
N ALA A 552 18.33 -2.00 17.07
CA ALA A 552 19.42 -1.51 16.23
C ALA A 552 20.69 -1.22 17.04
N VAL A 553 20.55 -0.48 18.14
CA VAL A 553 21.64 -0.10 19.05
C VAL A 553 22.25 -1.33 19.73
N VAL A 554 21.40 -2.22 20.28
CA VAL A 554 21.86 -3.50 20.87
C VAL A 554 22.70 -4.30 19.87
N HIS A 555 22.33 -4.30 18.58
CA HIS A 555 23.07 -5.01 17.54
C HIS A 555 24.34 -4.29 17.10
N LEU A 556 24.35 -2.96 17.07
CA LEU A 556 25.58 -2.19 16.84
C LEU A 556 26.61 -2.44 17.97
N PHE A 557 26.16 -2.58 19.22
CA PHE A 557 27.01 -2.89 20.37
C PHE A 557 27.43 -4.36 20.44
N LYS A 558 26.55 -5.30 20.08
CA LYS A 558 26.90 -6.72 19.90
C LYS A 558 27.71 -6.87 18.62
N ARG A 559 29.00 -6.51 18.63
CA ARG A 559 29.99 -6.70 17.55
C ARG A 559 30.15 -8.17 17.06
N ARG A 560 29.31 -9.10 17.52
CA ARG A 560 29.35 -10.53 17.21
C ARG A 560 28.58 -10.84 15.92
N ILE A 561 29.37 -11.09 14.88
CA ILE A 561 29.20 -12.15 13.85
C ILE A 561 28.10 -11.92 12.80
N ILE A 562 28.54 -11.59 11.59
CA ILE A 562 27.93 -12.00 10.33
C ILE A 562 28.68 -13.28 9.91
N ALA A 563 27.98 -14.32 9.48
CA ALA A 563 28.62 -15.54 9.04
C ALA A 563 29.33 -15.28 7.70
N TYR A 564 30.65 -15.50 7.65
CA TYR A 564 31.49 -15.30 6.46
C TYR A 564 31.90 -16.67 5.89
N PRO A 565 31.79 -16.91 4.58
CA PRO A 565 32.48 -18.03 3.96
C PRO A 565 34.00 -17.79 3.98
N SER A 566 34.78 -18.85 4.20
CA SER A 566 36.25 -18.80 4.33
C SER A 566 36.98 -18.26 3.10
N ALA A 567 36.37 -18.29 1.91
CA ALA A 567 37.01 -17.90 0.65
C ALA A 567 37.29 -16.39 0.50
N TYR A 568 36.67 -15.53 1.32
CA TYR A 568 36.87 -14.07 1.26
C TYR A 568 38.29 -13.61 1.64
N ASP A 569 39.07 -14.41 2.36
CA ASP A 569 40.47 -14.10 2.69
C ASP A 569 41.39 -14.03 1.45
N SER A 570 40.93 -14.49 0.28
CA SER A 570 41.74 -14.54 -0.94
C SER A 570 41.45 -13.45 -1.98
N GLY A 571 40.41 -12.63 -1.80
CA GLY A 571 39.97 -11.66 -2.83
C GLY A 571 39.43 -12.29 -4.13
N VAL A 572 39.31 -13.62 -4.17
CA VAL A 572 38.72 -14.39 -5.26
C VAL A 572 37.37 -14.93 -4.76
N GLY A 573 36.32 -14.87 -5.58
CA GLY A 573 35.06 -15.56 -5.28
C GLY A 573 35.31 -17.05 -4.98
N MET A 574 34.35 -17.74 -4.34
CA MET A 574 34.51 -19.16 -3.97
C MET A 574 35.11 -19.97 -5.14
N PRO A 575 36.18 -20.76 -4.90
CA PRO A 575 36.68 -21.67 -5.91
C PRO A 575 35.56 -22.59 -6.40
N PRO A 576 35.40 -22.79 -7.72
CA PRO A 576 34.40 -23.71 -8.23
C PRO A 576 34.73 -25.13 -7.78
N GLY A 577 33.85 -25.76 -6.99
CA GLY A 577 33.87 -27.22 -6.77
C GLY A 577 33.86 -27.71 -5.32
N GLU A 578 34.09 -26.87 -4.31
CA GLU A 578 33.95 -27.28 -2.90
C GLU A 578 32.78 -26.54 -2.22
N PRO A 579 31.80 -27.25 -1.62
CA PRO A 579 30.78 -26.63 -0.79
C PRO A 579 31.46 -25.94 0.40
N GLY A 580 31.62 -24.62 0.34
CA GLY A 580 32.24 -23.87 1.43
C GLY A 580 31.45 -24.07 2.73
N GLU A 581 32.13 -24.49 3.80
CA GLU A 581 31.55 -24.54 5.14
C GLU A 581 31.08 -23.13 5.57
N PHE A 582 29.78 -22.88 5.54
CA PHE A 582 29.21 -21.64 6.07
C PHE A 582 29.09 -21.74 7.61
N ARG A 583 30.23 -21.74 8.31
CA ARG A 583 30.24 -21.74 9.78
C ARG A 583 30.11 -20.30 10.31
N PRO A 584 29.19 -20.02 11.25
CA PRO A 584 29.20 -18.76 11.97
C PRO A 584 30.52 -18.62 12.75
N ARG A 585 31.43 -17.76 12.29
CA ARG A 585 32.75 -17.52 12.91
C ARG A 585 32.75 -16.24 13.73
N LYS A 586 33.48 -16.23 14.85
CA LYS A 586 33.80 -15.01 15.60
C LYS A 586 34.65 -14.11 14.70
N MET A 587 34.27 -12.84 14.55
CA MET A 587 35.09 -11.82 13.88
C MET A 587 36.46 -11.78 14.57
N PRO A 588 37.58 -11.86 13.84
CA PRO A 588 38.91 -11.76 14.46
C PRO A 588 39.07 -10.45 15.23
N GLU A 589 39.93 -10.44 16.25
CA GLU A 589 40.12 -9.27 17.12
C GLU A 589 40.69 -8.05 16.36
N SER A 590 41.40 -8.30 15.26
CA SER A 590 41.84 -7.30 14.29
C SER A 590 41.50 -7.76 12.87
N LEU A 591 40.91 -6.86 12.09
CA LEU A 591 40.68 -7.02 10.65
C LEU A 591 41.42 -5.93 9.91
N GLU A 592 41.83 -6.21 8.68
CA GLU A 592 42.33 -5.19 7.78
C GLU A 592 41.28 -4.07 7.63
N PRO A 593 41.69 -2.78 7.59
CA PRO A 593 40.77 -1.66 7.47
C PRO A 593 39.79 -1.78 6.29
N ARG A 594 40.24 -2.42 5.21
CA ARG A 594 39.43 -2.70 4.01
C ARG A 594 38.25 -3.63 4.33
N LEU A 595 38.50 -4.76 4.97
CA LEU A 595 37.46 -5.72 5.38
C LEU A 595 36.57 -5.17 6.50
N GLN A 596 37.11 -4.30 7.36
CA GLN A 596 36.32 -3.61 8.39
C GLN A 596 35.21 -2.75 7.78
N ARG A 597 35.50 -2.01 6.70
CA ARG A 597 34.49 -1.22 5.98
C ARG A 597 33.36 -2.09 5.40
N VAL A 598 33.71 -3.26 4.86
CA VAL A 598 32.74 -4.25 4.37
C VAL A 598 31.86 -4.74 5.51
N ALA A 599 32.46 -5.19 6.62
CA ALA A 599 31.74 -5.67 7.79
C ALA A 599 30.77 -4.62 8.34
N ASP A 600 31.19 -3.35 8.38
CA ASP A 600 30.34 -2.25 8.84
C ASP A 600 29.16 -1.99 7.88
N ARG A 601 29.36 -2.08 6.55
CA ARG A 601 28.24 -2.01 5.60
C ARG A 601 27.31 -3.21 5.67
N GLN A 602 27.82 -4.42 5.87
CA GLN A 602 27.00 -5.60 6.05
C GLN A 602 26.15 -5.51 7.33
N ARG A 603 26.67 -4.91 8.41
CA ARG A 603 25.87 -4.63 9.63
C ARG A 603 24.69 -3.70 9.32
N TRP A 604 24.92 -2.61 8.60
CA TRP A 604 23.86 -1.72 8.15
C TRP A 604 22.83 -2.44 7.25
N SER A 605 23.29 -3.26 6.31
CA SER A 605 22.43 -4.11 5.50
C SER A 605 21.56 -5.03 6.36
N SER A 606 22.16 -5.75 7.31
CA SER A 606 21.47 -6.65 8.23
C SER A 606 20.40 -5.95 9.08
N LEU A 607 20.59 -4.65 9.38
CA LEU A 607 19.60 -3.86 10.11
C LEU A 607 18.39 -3.59 9.21
N ALA A 608 18.62 -3.14 7.97
CA ALA A 608 17.54 -2.86 7.01
C ALA A 608 16.71 -4.11 6.69
N GLN A 609 17.36 -5.29 6.64
CA GLN A 609 16.71 -6.56 6.32
C GLN A 609 15.71 -7.04 7.40
N ARG A 610 15.67 -6.42 8.59
CA ARG A 610 14.70 -6.70 9.67
C ARG A 610 13.34 -6.01 9.47
N GLY A 611 13.11 -5.42 8.29
CA GLY A 611 11.86 -4.72 7.97
C GLY A 611 10.61 -5.57 8.24
N GLU A 612 10.60 -6.84 7.86
CA GLU A 612 9.43 -7.73 8.05
C GLU A 612 9.01 -7.88 9.54
N PRO A 613 9.88 -8.32 10.47
CA PRO A 613 9.51 -8.42 11.88
C PRO A 613 9.30 -7.05 12.56
N ALA A 614 9.98 -5.99 12.12
CA ALA A 614 9.74 -4.64 12.63
C ALA A 614 8.33 -4.16 12.29
N VAL A 615 7.87 -4.38 11.05
CA VAL A 615 6.49 -4.07 10.62
C VAL A 615 5.48 -4.87 11.44
N TRP A 616 5.78 -6.12 11.79
CA TRP A 616 4.91 -6.93 12.64
C TRP A 616 4.68 -6.28 14.02
N ILE A 617 5.75 -5.77 14.66
CA ILE A 617 5.66 -5.05 15.94
C ILE A 617 4.84 -3.77 15.78
N VAL A 618 5.11 -2.99 14.73
CA VAL A 618 4.34 -1.77 14.43
C VAL A 618 2.85 -2.08 14.33
N VAL A 619 2.48 -3.11 13.56
CA VAL A 619 1.07 -3.48 13.36
C VAL A 619 0.39 -3.93 14.66
N LEU A 620 1.10 -4.66 15.52
CA LEU A 620 0.58 -5.04 16.84
C LEU A 620 0.33 -3.81 17.72
N LEU A 621 1.27 -2.86 17.74
CA LEU A 621 1.12 -1.61 18.49
C LEU A 621 0.01 -0.72 17.91
N VAL A 622 -0.14 -0.67 16.59
CA VAL A 622 -1.24 0.01 15.90
C VAL A 622 -2.59 -0.59 16.29
N TRP A 623 -2.71 -1.91 16.24
CA TRP A 623 -3.95 -2.58 16.62
C TRP A 623 -4.32 -2.29 18.08
N LEU A 624 -3.33 -2.33 18.99
CA LEU A 624 -3.53 -1.96 20.40
C LEU A 624 -3.96 -0.49 20.52
N ALA A 625 -3.27 0.42 19.84
CA ALA A 625 -3.57 1.85 19.84
C ALA A 625 -4.98 2.16 19.34
N VAL A 626 -5.41 1.50 18.26
CA VAL A 626 -6.76 1.65 17.72
C VAL A 626 -7.81 1.10 18.69
N THR A 627 -7.55 -0.05 19.30
CA THR A 627 -8.45 -0.65 20.30
C THR A 627 -8.61 0.27 21.52
N VAL A 628 -7.50 0.79 22.05
CA VAL A 628 -7.51 1.79 23.14
C VAL A 628 -8.24 3.06 22.72
N SER A 629 -8.01 3.55 21.49
CA SER A 629 -8.66 4.75 20.96
C SER A 629 -10.18 4.56 20.85
N LEU A 630 -10.64 3.41 20.39
CA LEU A 630 -12.07 3.08 20.29
C LEU A 630 -12.71 2.99 21.68
N ALA A 631 -12.09 2.26 22.61
CA ALA A 631 -12.59 2.12 23.98
C ALA A 631 -12.64 3.48 24.70
N ALA A 632 -11.57 4.27 24.61
CA ALA A 632 -11.48 5.58 25.26
C ALA A 632 -12.40 6.63 24.61
N SER A 633 -12.63 6.57 23.30
CA SER A 633 -13.56 7.50 22.62
C SER A 633 -15.03 7.15 22.86
N ALA A 634 -15.32 5.90 23.22
CA ALA A 634 -16.65 5.43 23.58
C ALA A 634 -16.94 5.59 25.08
N ALA A 635 -15.91 5.72 25.92
CA ALA A 635 -16.05 6.03 27.34
C ALA A 635 -16.79 7.36 27.55
N ARG A 636 -17.69 7.39 28.53
CA ARG A 636 -18.41 8.60 28.96
C ARG A 636 -17.62 9.31 30.06
N GLY A 637 -18.03 10.54 30.41
CA GLY A 637 -17.49 11.26 31.57
C GLY A 637 -17.60 10.41 32.85
N ARG A 638 -16.68 10.61 33.80
CA ARG A 638 -16.49 9.75 34.97
C ARG A 638 -17.73 9.77 35.84
N THR A 639 -18.30 8.61 36.15
CA THR A 639 -19.44 8.48 37.08
C THR A 639 -19.04 7.71 38.34
N PRO A 640 -19.72 7.90 39.49
CA PRO A 640 -19.43 7.17 40.72
C PRO A 640 -19.56 5.64 40.60
N ASN A 641 -20.30 5.17 39.60
CA ASN A 641 -20.58 3.74 39.37
C ASN A 641 -19.67 3.12 38.29
N ASP A 642 -18.68 3.86 37.79
CA ASP A 642 -17.76 3.35 36.78
C ASP A 642 -16.82 2.30 37.40
N SER A 643 -16.57 1.20 36.67
CA SER A 643 -15.52 0.26 37.08
C SER A 643 -14.14 0.90 36.96
N ALA A 644 -13.15 0.37 37.69
CA ALA A 644 -11.77 0.90 37.65
C ALA A 644 -11.20 0.94 36.23
N LEU A 645 -11.57 -0.03 35.38
CA LEU A 645 -11.20 -0.06 33.96
C LEU A 645 -11.86 1.07 33.15
N GLN A 646 -13.15 1.34 33.37
CA GLN A 646 -13.85 2.46 32.71
C GLN A 646 -13.23 3.80 33.09
N ALA A 647 -12.94 4.00 34.39
CA ALA A 647 -12.26 5.18 34.89
C ALA A 647 -10.86 5.35 34.26
N TRP A 648 -10.09 4.27 34.14
CA TRP A 648 -8.77 4.29 33.50
C TRP A 648 -8.82 4.71 32.02
N PHE A 649 -9.77 4.19 31.23
CA PHE A 649 -9.93 4.59 29.83
C PHE A 649 -10.36 6.05 29.68
N ASN A 650 -11.19 6.56 30.59
CA ASN A 650 -11.53 7.98 30.62
C ASN A 650 -10.29 8.84 30.94
N ASP A 651 -9.49 8.44 31.94
CA ASP A 651 -8.25 9.13 32.28
C ASP A 651 -7.25 9.16 31.10
N ILE A 652 -7.17 8.08 30.32
CA ILE A 652 -6.41 8.05 29.06
C ILE A 652 -6.98 9.05 28.05
N ALA A 653 -8.30 9.06 27.85
CA ALA A 653 -8.94 10.00 26.91
C ALA A 653 -8.61 11.45 27.28
N VAL A 654 -8.74 11.80 28.56
CA VAL A 654 -8.41 13.13 29.09
C VAL A 654 -6.92 13.43 28.93
N PHE A 655 -6.03 12.50 29.30
CA PHE A 655 -4.59 12.69 29.19
C PHE A 655 -4.15 12.93 27.74
N VAL A 656 -4.62 12.11 26.80
CA VAL A 656 -4.30 12.24 25.37
C VAL A 656 -4.83 13.55 24.82
N ASN A 657 -6.07 13.90 25.19
CA ASN A 657 -6.73 15.12 24.79
C ASN A 657 -5.94 16.38 25.20
N LEU A 658 -5.42 16.40 26.42
CA LEU A 658 -4.69 17.54 26.98
C LEU A 658 -3.21 17.58 26.55
N ASN A 659 -2.56 16.42 26.45
CA ASN A 659 -1.09 16.36 26.37
C ASN A 659 -0.54 15.87 25.04
N LEU A 660 -1.30 15.16 24.20
CA LEU A 660 -0.74 14.44 23.04
C LEU A 660 -1.40 14.80 21.70
N ALA A 661 -2.68 15.17 21.70
CA ALA A 661 -3.41 15.45 20.47
C ALA A 661 -2.75 16.56 19.63
N GLY A 662 -2.29 17.64 20.27
CA GLY A 662 -1.57 18.74 19.61
C GLY A 662 -0.22 18.31 19.02
N TRP A 663 0.53 17.44 19.72
CA TRP A 663 1.77 16.88 19.18
C TRP A 663 1.55 15.97 17.98
N GLY A 664 0.40 15.30 17.89
CA GLY A 664 0.02 14.53 16.70
C GLY A 664 -0.03 15.39 15.43
N VAL A 665 -0.43 16.66 15.54
CA VAL A 665 -0.39 17.62 14.42
C VAL A 665 1.05 18.01 14.10
N VAL A 666 1.85 18.35 15.11
CA VAL A 666 3.27 18.72 14.91
C VAL A 666 4.05 17.58 14.29
N ALA A 667 3.91 16.37 14.81
CA ALA A 667 4.56 15.18 14.28
C ALA A 667 4.09 14.87 12.85
N GLY A 668 2.80 15.06 12.55
CA GLY A 668 2.27 14.92 11.20
C GLY A 668 2.87 15.94 10.23
N ALA A 669 2.95 17.20 10.64
CA ALA A 669 3.57 18.26 9.86
C ALA A 669 5.08 18.02 9.65
N VAL A 670 5.80 17.60 10.70
CA VAL A 670 7.23 17.25 10.63
C VAL A 670 7.46 16.03 9.74
N LEU A 671 6.62 15.00 9.83
CA LEU A 671 6.72 13.82 8.97
C LEU A 671 6.54 14.20 7.50
N VAL A 672 5.47 14.96 7.21
CA VAL A 672 5.16 15.42 5.85
C VAL A 672 6.26 16.35 5.31
N LEU A 673 6.70 17.33 6.10
CA LEU A 673 7.69 18.32 5.70
C LEU A 673 9.09 17.71 5.59
N GLY A 674 9.51 16.91 6.56
CA GLY A 674 10.80 16.22 6.57
C GLY A 674 10.96 15.26 5.39
N LEU A 675 9.87 14.60 4.98
CA LEU A 675 9.87 13.73 3.80
C LEU A 675 9.79 14.52 2.49
N ALA A 676 9.07 15.64 2.46
CA ALA A 676 9.07 16.55 1.31
C ALA A 676 10.45 17.17 1.08
N ILE A 677 11.13 17.60 2.15
CA ILE A 677 12.51 18.11 2.12
C ILE A 677 13.49 17.00 1.76
N GLY A 678 13.39 15.82 2.39
CA GLY A 678 14.24 14.67 2.09
C GLY A 678 14.14 14.20 0.63
N ASN A 679 12.93 14.23 0.05
CA ASN A 679 12.70 13.91 -1.36
C ASN A 679 13.28 14.96 -2.32
N ALA A 680 13.38 16.23 -1.89
CA ALA A 680 13.96 17.32 -2.68
C ALA A 680 15.50 17.39 -2.53
N ALA A 681 16.03 17.01 -1.36
CA ALA A 681 17.44 17.15 -1.02
C ALA A 681 18.31 15.94 -1.41
N SER A 682 17.76 14.72 -1.50
CA SER A 682 18.53 13.52 -1.83
C SER A 682 18.09 12.91 -3.17
N SER A 683 18.99 12.96 -4.16
CA SER A 683 18.81 12.35 -5.47
C SER A 683 19.17 10.86 -5.51
N LYS A 684 19.78 10.31 -4.45
CA LYS A 684 20.49 9.03 -4.56
C LYS A 684 19.92 7.81 -3.81
N ASP A 685 19.11 7.93 -2.75
CA ASP A 685 18.43 6.76 -2.16
C ASP A 685 17.25 7.17 -1.27
N ARG A 686 16.09 6.50 -1.45
CA ARG A 686 14.85 6.78 -0.70
C ARG A 686 14.36 5.53 0.05
N PRO A 687 14.34 5.50 1.40
CA PRO A 687 13.86 4.34 2.14
C PRO A 687 12.35 4.05 1.96
N LEU A 688 11.54 5.06 1.63
CA LEU A 688 10.10 4.90 1.35
C LEU A 688 9.80 4.42 -0.09
N SER A 689 10.80 4.36 -0.97
CA SER A 689 10.58 3.93 -2.36
C SER A 689 10.13 2.48 -2.44
N LEU A 690 10.70 1.58 -1.64
CA LEU A 690 10.34 0.16 -1.64
C LEU A 690 8.85 -0.08 -1.35
N ILE A 691 8.29 0.57 -0.34
CA ILE A 691 6.85 0.46 -0.01
C ILE A 691 6.01 0.98 -1.17
N TRP A 692 6.41 2.11 -1.75
CA TRP A 692 5.73 2.70 -2.89
C TRP A 692 5.74 1.77 -4.11
N ASP A 693 6.86 1.11 -4.35
CA ASP A 693 7.02 0.20 -5.47
C ASP A 693 6.21 -1.07 -5.32
N ILE A 694 6.07 -1.59 -4.09
CA ILE A 694 5.17 -2.70 -3.78
C ILE A 694 3.72 -2.32 -4.10
N ILE A 695 3.27 -1.13 -3.71
CA ILE A 695 1.87 -0.71 -3.95
C ILE A 695 1.58 -0.30 -5.40
N CYS A 696 2.60 0.10 -6.17
CA CYS A 696 2.49 0.51 -7.58
C CYS A 696 2.88 -0.56 -8.60
N PHE A 697 3.36 -1.72 -8.15
CA PHE A 697 3.67 -2.85 -9.03
C PHE A 697 2.40 -3.52 -9.57
N LEU A 698 1.35 -3.62 -8.74
CA LEU A 698 0.20 -4.46 -9.02
C LEU A 698 -1.00 -3.66 -9.55
N PRO A 699 -1.77 -4.23 -10.51
CA PRO A 699 -3.00 -3.61 -11.00
C PRO A 699 -3.97 -3.23 -9.87
N ARG A 700 -4.77 -2.17 -10.09
CA ARG A 700 -5.80 -1.75 -9.14
C ARG A 700 -6.94 -2.77 -9.11
N ALA A 701 -7.07 -3.49 -8.00
CA ALA A 701 -8.09 -4.53 -7.81
C ALA A 701 -8.94 -4.32 -6.55
N ALA A 702 -8.40 -3.63 -5.54
CA ALA A 702 -9.12 -3.29 -4.31
C ALA A 702 -9.73 -1.88 -4.35
N HIS A 703 -8.87 -0.87 -4.52
CA HIS A 703 -9.23 0.52 -4.31
C HIS A 703 -9.09 1.31 -5.64
N PRO A 704 -10.14 1.99 -6.12
CA PRO A 704 -10.12 2.68 -7.41
C PRO A 704 -9.17 3.90 -7.43
N PHE A 705 -8.92 4.52 -6.27
CA PHE A 705 -8.00 5.64 -6.09
C PHE A 705 -6.60 5.21 -5.63
N ALA A 706 -6.29 3.91 -5.62
CA ALA A 706 -4.91 3.49 -5.40
C ALA A 706 -3.98 4.13 -6.45
N PRO A 707 -2.68 4.29 -6.17
CA PRO A 707 -1.72 4.78 -7.15
C PRO A 707 -1.78 4.04 -8.50
N PRO A 708 -1.42 4.68 -9.62
CA PRO A 708 -1.32 3.99 -10.91
C PRO A 708 -0.26 2.88 -10.87
N CYS A 709 -0.55 1.80 -11.59
CA CYS A 709 0.35 0.68 -11.71
C CYS A 709 1.30 0.91 -12.89
N TYR A 710 2.62 1.00 -12.65
CA TYR A 710 3.58 1.09 -13.76
C TYR A 710 3.69 -0.24 -14.52
N GLY A 711 3.41 -1.38 -13.87
CA GLY A 711 3.42 -2.71 -14.48
C GLY A 711 2.42 -2.84 -15.64
N GLU A 712 1.26 -2.18 -15.57
CA GLU A 712 0.25 -2.15 -16.66
C GLU A 712 0.76 -1.51 -17.96
N ARG A 713 1.93 -0.85 -17.92
CA ARG A 713 2.59 -0.28 -19.09
C ARG A 713 3.93 -0.96 -19.38
N VAL A 714 4.78 -1.09 -18.36
CA VAL A 714 6.13 -1.65 -18.50
C VAL A 714 6.11 -3.10 -18.95
N VAL A 715 5.22 -3.92 -18.36
CA VAL A 715 5.18 -5.36 -18.65
C VAL A 715 4.80 -5.64 -20.11
N PRO A 716 3.73 -5.03 -20.66
CA PRO A 716 3.43 -5.14 -22.09
C PRO A 716 4.52 -4.58 -23.00
N GLU A 717 5.10 -3.41 -22.70
CA GLU A 717 6.14 -2.80 -23.56
C GLU A 717 7.39 -3.67 -23.66
N LEU A 718 7.84 -4.27 -22.55
CA LEU A 718 8.96 -5.21 -22.55
C LEU A 718 8.64 -6.49 -23.34
N SER A 719 7.44 -7.04 -23.16
CA SER A 719 6.95 -8.21 -23.89
C SER A 719 6.93 -7.98 -25.40
N ASP A 720 6.34 -6.85 -25.83
CA ASP A 720 6.28 -6.47 -27.25
C ASP A 720 7.67 -6.35 -27.86
N ARG A 721 8.61 -5.75 -27.12
CA ARG A 721 9.97 -5.56 -27.60
C ARG A 721 10.69 -6.89 -27.79
N MET A 722 10.52 -7.82 -26.86
CA MET A 722 11.07 -9.18 -26.96
C MET A 722 10.45 -9.93 -28.14
N ALA A 723 9.13 -9.88 -28.31
CA ALA A 723 8.43 -10.47 -29.44
C ALA A 723 8.95 -9.91 -30.77
N ALA A 724 9.02 -8.58 -30.90
CA ALA A 724 9.48 -7.91 -32.11
C ALA A 724 10.92 -8.28 -32.51
N TRP A 725 11.80 -8.53 -31.53
CA TRP A 725 13.16 -8.97 -31.80
C TRP A 725 13.23 -10.43 -32.30
N LEU A 726 12.38 -11.31 -31.77
CA LEU A 726 12.34 -12.73 -32.11
C LEU A 726 11.50 -13.06 -33.36
N GLN A 727 10.58 -12.16 -33.76
CA GLN A 727 9.63 -12.35 -34.87
C GLN A 727 10.22 -12.54 -36.28
N PRO A 728 11.34 -11.93 -36.69
CA PRO A 728 11.83 -12.09 -38.06
C PRO A 728 12.20 -13.55 -38.35
N ALA A 729 11.40 -14.25 -39.17
CA ALA A 729 11.57 -15.67 -39.49
C ALA A 729 12.95 -16.03 -40.07
N ASN A 730 13.63 -15.06 -40.68
CA ASN A 730 14.97 -15.22 -41.25
C ASN A 730 16.10 -15.14 -40.22
N ARG A 731 15.81 -14.80 -38.95
CA ARG A 731 16.79 -14.68 -37.86
C ARG A 731 16.67 -15.84 -36.88
N LYS A 732 17.03 -17.04 -37.33
CA LYS A 732 17.00 -18.27 -36.50
C LYS A 732 18.01 -18.21 -35.34
N ASP A 733 19.05 -17.41 -35.50
CA ASP A 733 20.13 -17.16 -34.54
C ASP A 733 19.83 -16.02 -33.55
N ALA A 734 18.71 -15.30 -33.69
CA ALA A 734 18.47 -14.16 -32.80
C ALA A 734 18.22 -14.61 -31.35
N GLN A 735 18.90 -13.99 -30.40
CA GLN A 735 18.78 -14.30 -28.97
C GLN A 735 18.54 -13.03 -28.15
N ILE A 736 18.00 -13.18 -26.95
CA ILE A 736 17.80 -12.07 -26.00
C ILE A 736 18.41 -12.42 -24.65
N VAL A 737 19.24 -11.53 -24.10
CA VAL A 737 19.64 -11.53 -22.70
C VAL A 737 18.92 -10.39 -21.99
N VAL A 738 17.98 -10.73 -21.11
CA VAL A 738 17.28 -9.77 -20.26
C VAL A 738 18.08 -9.56 -18.99
N SER A 739 18.74 -8.41 -18.89
CA SER A 739 19.57 -8.02 -17.76
C SER A 739 18.81 -7.06 -16.85
N ALA A 740 18.35 -7.54 -15.69
CA ALA A 740 17.39 -6.80 -14.88
C ALA A 740 17.84 -6.62 -13.42
N HIS A 741 17.87 -5.36 -12.98
CA HIS A 741 18.27 -4.96 -11.63
C HIS A 741 17.06 -4.84 -10.68
N SER A 742 17.14 -5.41 -9.49
CA SER A 742 16.19 -5.12 -8.39
C SER A 742 14.72 -5.30 -8.84
N LEU A 743 13.83 -4.34 -8.63
CA LEU A 743 12.44 -4.38 -9.11
C LEU A 743 12.31 -4.56 -10.64
N GLY A 744 13.31 -4.12 -11.42
CA GLY A 744 13.36 -4.38 -12.86
C GLY A 744 13.31 -5.87 -13.19
N ALA A 745 13.86 -6.72 -12.33
CA ALA A 745 13.78 -8.18 -12.48
C ALA A 745 12.36 -8.72 -12.25
N VAL A 746 11.63 -8.15 -11.30
CA VAL A 746 10.22 -8.51 -11.08
C VAL A 746 9.37 -8.15 -12.31
N LEU A 747 9.63 -6.99 -12.91
CA LEU A 747 8.99 -6.55 -14.15
C LEU A 747 9.37 -7.42 -15.36
N ALA A 748 10.64 -7.79 -15.48
CA ALA A 748 11.13 -8.68 -16.52
C ALA A 748 10.46 -10.07 -16.44
N ILE A 749 10.38 -10.65 -15.25
CA ILE A 749 9.70 -11.94 -15.03
C ILE A 749 8.21 -11.85 -15.38
N ALA A 750 7.53 -10.79 -14.96
CA ALA A 750 6.15 -10.55 -15.35
C ALA A 750 5.98 -10.40 -16.88
N ALA A 751 6.95 -9.76 -17.56
CA ALA A 751 6.96 -9.63 -19.03
C ALA A 751 7.15 -10.96 -19.74
N LEU A 752 7.93 -11.88 -19.21
CA LEU A 752 8.06 -13.24 -19.78
C LEU A 752 6.75 -14.02 -19.69
N PHE A 753 6.06 -13.97 -18.54
CA PHE A 753 4.74 -14.59 -18.42
C PHE A 753 3.69 -13.93 -19.33
N HIS A 754 3.72 -12.61 -19.44
CA HIS A 754 2.83 -11.88 -20.35
C HIS A 754 3.12 -12.20 -21.83
N LEU A 755 4.40 -12.35 -22.20
CA LEU A 755 4.83 -12.78 -23.53
C LEU A 755 4.28 -14.16 -23.85
N LYS A 756 4.33 -15.11 -22.90
CA LYS A 756 3.75 -16.44 -23.12
C LYS A 756 2.24 -16.38 -23.36
N ALA A 757 1.55 -15.48 -22.67
CA ALA A 757 0.11 -15.29 -22.78
C ALA A 757 -0.32 -14.61 -24.10
N THR A 758 0.54 -13.77 -24.69
CA THR A 758 0.22 -12.94 -25.87
C THR A 758 0.84 -13.44 -27.18
N SER A 759 1.95 -14.17 -27.09
CA SER A 759 2.67 -14.78 -28.22
C SER A 759 3.09 -16.21 -27.84
N PRO A 760 2.14 -17.15 -27.68
CA PRO A 760 2.39 -18.50 -27.19
C PRO A 760 3.37 -19.32 -28.02
N GLU A 761 3.53 -18.98 -29.31
CA GLU A 761 4.46 -19.54 -30.29
C GLU A 761 5.92 -19.11 -30.12
N THR A 762 6.20 -18.15 -29.22
CA THR A 762 7.56 -17.69 -28.95
C THR A 762 8.43 -18.83 -28.46
N ASP A 763 9.60 -19.01 -29.08
CA ASP A 763 10.63 -19.93 -28.59
C ASP A 763 11.41 -19.29 -27.42
N PHE A 764 10.98 -19.61 -26.20
CA PHE A 764 11.61 -19.11 -24.97
C PHE A 764 13.01 -19.67 -24.73
N THR A 765 13.43 -20.73 -25.44
CA THR A 765 14.80 -21.25 -25.36
C THR A 765 15.83 -20.28 -25.96
N ARG A 766 15.38 -19.19 -26.59
CA ARG A 766 16.22 -18.10 -27.12
C ARG A 766 16.30 -16.89 -26.19
N ILE A 767 15.67 -16.97 -25.01
CA ILE A 767 15.69 -15.93 -23.99
C ILE A 767 16.52 -16.40 -22.80
N ARG A 768 17.40 -15.52 -22.32
CA ARG A 768 18.26 -15.71 -21.15
C ARG A 768 17.95 -14.61 -20.14
N LEU A 769 17.96 -14.95 -18.86
CA LEU A 769 17.64 -14.03 -17.77
C LEU A 769 18.86 -13.82 -16.87
N LEU A 770 19.30 -12.58 -16.73
CA LEU A 770 20.34 -12.17 -15.79
C LEU A 770 19.74 -11.22 -14.77
N THR A 771 19.53 -11.68 -13.54
CA THR A 771 19.01 -10.84 -12.44
C THR A 771 20.13 -10.43 -11.50
N TYR A 772 20.00 -9.28 -10.86
CA TYR A 772 20.97 -8.86 -9.85
C TYR A 772 20.37 -7.88 -8.85
N GLY A 773 20.83 -7.96 -7.59
CA GLY A 773 20.30 -7.17 -6.49
C GLY A 773 18.79 -7.35 -6.30
N VAL A 774 18.24 -8.57 -6.50
CA VAL A 774 16.79 -8.80 -6.56
C VAL A 774 16.18 -9.19 -5.20
N GLN A 775 14.93 -8.77 -4.96
CA GLN A 775 14.15 -9.06 -3.74
C GLN A 775 13.23 -10.29 -3.89
N LEU A 776 13.38 -11.06 -4.97
CA LEU A 776 12.36 -11.99 -5.46
C LEU A 776 12.00 -13.07 -4.43
N ARG A 777 12.98 -13.89 -4.03
CA ARG A 777 12.81 -15.01 -3.09
C ARG A 777 12.43 -14.52 -1.68
N SER A 778 13.19 -13.55 -1.18
CA SER A 778 13.13 -13.11 0.22
C SER A 778 11.99 -12.14 0.55
N TYR A 779 11.35 -11.51 -0.43
CA TYR A 779 10.22 -10.60 -0.17
C TYR A 779 9.03 -10.86 -1.12
N PHE A 780 9.17 -10.63 -2.42
CA PHE A 780 8.01 -10.72 -3.34
C PHE A 780 7.35 -12.11 -3.33
N GLY A 781 8.15 -13.18 -3.35
CA GLY A 781 7.66 -14.55 -3.30
C GLY A 781 7.04 -14.94 -1.96
N ARG A 782 7.42 -14.26 -0.87
CA ARG A 782 6.80 -14.43 0.47
C ARG A 782 5.50 -13.62 0.59
N PHE A 783 5.47 -12.37 0.12
CA PHE A 783 4.33 -11.47 0.25
C PHE A 783 3.23 -11.72 -0.79
N PHE A 784 3.59 -12.23 -1.97
CA PHE A 784 2.67 -12.57 -3.06
C PHE A 784 2.96 -13.98 -3.62
N PRO A 785 2.76 -15.06 -2.82
CA PRO A 785 3.17 -16.41 -3.18
C PRO A 785 2.56 -16.92 -4.49
N GLU A 786 1.29 -16.61 -4.74
CA GLU A 786 0.58 -17.03 -5.96
C GLU A 786 1.00 -16.27 -7.23
N LEU A 787 1.77 -15.19 -7.10
CA LEU A 787 2.26 -14.39 -8.23
C LEU A 787 3.74 -14.62 -8.52
N LEU A 788 4.57 -14.70 -7.48
CA LEU A 788 6.03 -14.68 -7.59
C LEU A 788 6.71 -15.67 -6.61
N GLY A 789 5.93 -16.56 -5.99
CA GLY A 789 6.44 -17.52 -5.02
C GLY A 789 7.20 -18.70 -5.63
N PRO A 790 7.78 -19.56 -4.76
CA PRO A 790 8.54 -20.75 -5.15
C PRO A 790 7.90 -21.60 -6.26
N ALA A 791 6.59 -21.87 -6.14
CA ALA A 791 5.86 -22.68 -7.10
C ALA A 791 5.64 -22.01 -8.47
N VAL A 792 5.80 -20.69 -8.56
CA VAL A 792 5.62 -19.93 -9.81
C VAL A 792 6.94 -19.74 -10.54
N VAL A 793 8.01 -19.43 -9.83
CA VAL A 793 9.33 -19.16 -10.44
C VAL A 793 10.32 -20.32 -10.35
N SER A 794 9.92 -21.43 -9.71
CA SER A 794 10.78 -22.59 -9.42
C SER A 794 12.03 -22.22 -8.62
N THR A 795 11.83 -21.53 -7.50
CA THR A 795 12.91 -21.20 -6.54
C THR A 795 12.75 -21.97 -5.24
N VAL A 796 13.83 -22.15 -4.48
CA VAL A 796 13.74 -22.75 -3.15
C VAL A 796 12.96 -21.83 -2.19
N PRO A 797 12.01 -22.34 -1.37
CA PRO A 797 11.34 -21.55 -0.34
C PRO A 797 12.31 -20.86 0.63
N SER A 798 11.91 -19.70 1.15
CA SER A 798 12.73 -18.91 2.09
C SER A 798 11.92 -18.53 3.32
N ALA A 799 12.47 -18.77 4.52
CA ALA A 799 11.95 -18.32 5.80
C ALA A 799 12.18 -16.82 6.03
N GLY A 800 11.49 -16.24 7.00
CA GLY A 800 11.60 -14.81 7.30
C GLY A 800 12.84 -14.46 8.13
N PRO A 801 13.27 -13.19 8.11
CA PRO A 801 14.40 -12.72 8.90
C PRO A 801 14.09 -12.72 10.41
N ALA A 802 15.09 -13.05 11.22
CA ALA A 802 15.01 -13.02 12.68
C ALA A 802 15.23 -11.60 13.24
N LEU A 803 14.42 -11.21 14.23
CA LEU A 803 14.53 -9.88 14.88
C LEU A 803 15.77 -9.75 15.79
N HIS A 804 16.14 -10.82 16.51
CA HIS A 804 17.08 -10.77 17.63
C HIS A 804 18.45 -11.41 17.34
N ARG A 805 18.61 -12.10 16.20
CA ARG A 805 19.87 -12.73 15.79
C ARG A 805 20.82 -11.70 15.16
N ALA A 806 22.13 -11.89 15.26
CA ALA A 806 23.11 -10.97 14.68
C ALA A 806 23.01 -10.91 13.14
N ASP A 807 23.07 -12.07 12.47
CA ASP A 807 22.60 -12.22 11.09
C ASP A 807 21.10 -12.56 11.09
N PRO A 808 20.22 -11.70 10.54
CA PRO A 808 18.78 -11.97 10.47
C PRO A 808 18.44 -13.19 9.61
N TRP A 809 19.29 -13.59 8.66
CA TRP A 809 19.04 -14.70 7.74
C TRP A 809 19.73 -15.99 8.14
N ILE A 810 20.40 -16.05 9.29
CA ILE A 810 21.22 -17.20 9.69
C ILE A 810 20.46 -18.54 9.64
N THR A 811 19.18 -18.54 10.00
CA THR A 811 18.34 -19.74 9.95
C THR A 811 18.15 -20.22 8.51
N GLN A 812 17.93 -19.31 7.56
CA GLN A 812 17.80 -19.68 6.15
C GLN A 812 19.14 -20.12 5.56
N VAL A 813 20.22 -19.43 5.90
CA VAL A 813 21.58 -19.78 5.47
C VAL A 813 21.95 -21.19 5.90
N SER A 814 21.66 -21.56 7.15
CA SER A 814 21.90 -22.93 7.65
C SER A 814 21.07 -23.97 6.91
N ARG A 815 19.83 -23.65 6.51
CA ARG A 815 18.99 -24.57 5.72
C ARG A 815 19.54 -24.76 4.31
N ASP A 816 19.89 -23.66 3.65
CA ASP A 816 20.46 -23.69 2.29
C ASP A 816 21.77 -24.50 2.26
N PHE A 817 22.60 -24.43 3.31
CA PHE A 817 23.80 -25.24 3.45
C PHE A 817 23.51 -26.75 3.56
N VAL A 818 22.51 -27.13 4.37
CA VAL A 818 22.09 -28.54 4.48
C VAL A 818 21.55 -29.04 3.14
N LEU A 819 20.76 -28.24 2.43
CA LEU A 819 20.21 -28.58 1.11
C LEU A 819 21.29 -28.71 0.04
N ALA A 820 22.29 -27.83 0.03
CA ALA A 820 23.40 -27.87 -0.91
C ALA A 820 24.21 -29.18 -0.77
N ASN A 821 24.42 -29.66 0.45
CA ASN A 821 25.13 -30.92 0.71
C ASN A 821 24.32 -32.18 0.34
N GLN A 822 23.03 -32.06 0.07
CA GLN A 822 22.16 -33.18 -0.30
C GLN A 822 22.04 -33.38 -1.83
N MET A 823 22.81 -32.66 -2.65
CA MET A 823 22.67 -32.60 -4.12
C MET A 823 21.21 -32.43 -4.58
N HIS A 824 20.46 -31.55 -3.90
CA HIS A 824 19.06 -31.32 -4.26
C HIS A 824 18.96 -30.60 -5.60
N VAL A 825 18.53 -31.31 -6.65
CA VAL A 825 18.14 -30.70 -7.93
C VAL A 825 16.75 -30.13 -7.74
N THR A 826 16.60 -28.81 -7.95
CA THR A 826 15.28 -28.18 -7.89
C THR A 826 14.49 -28.60 -9.13
N GLU A 827 13.63 -29.61 -8.99
CA GLU A 827 12.67 -29.96 -10.05
C GLU A 827 11.69 -28.79 -10.26
N HIS A 828 11.48 -28.40 -11.51
CA HIS A 828 10.49 -27.38 -11.85
C HIS A 828 9.14 -28.00 -12.17
N GLY A 829 8.08 -27.33 -11.72
CA GLY A 829 6.71 -27.71 -12.07
C GLY A 829 6.39 -27.45 -13.55
N LYS A 830 5.26 -27.97 -14.02
CA LYS A 830 4.81 -27.85 -15.42
C LYS A 830 4.70 -26.40 -15.90
N TYR A 831 4.20 -25.51 -15.05
CA TYR A 831 3.94 -24.12 -15.38
C TYR A 831 4.71 -23.18 -14.45
N THR A 832 6.00 -23.03 -14.70
CA THR A 832 6.86 -22.14 -13.93
C THR A 832 7.75 -21.30 -14.84
N LEU A 833 8.41 -20.29 -14.28
CA LEU A 833 9.41 -19.52 -15.03
C LEU A 833 10.55 -20.43 -15.55
N ALA A 834 10.99 -21.40 -14.75
CA ALA A 834 12.02 -22.35 -15.18
C ALA A 834 11.53 -23.19 -16.36
N SER A 835 10.30 -23.72 -16.31
CA SER A 835 9.77 -24.50 -17.44
C SER A 835 9.56 -23.64 -18.69
N LEU A 836 9.18 -22.38 -18.50
CA LEU A 836 9.07 -21.41 -19.57
C LEU A 836 10.40 -21.22 -20.28
N LEU A 837 11.47 -20.91 -19.54
CA LEU A 837 12.81 -20.66 -20.10
C LEU A 837 13.45 -21.92 -20.69
N ASN A 838 13.10 -23.12 -20.20
CA ASN A 838 13.61 -24.40 -20.72
C ASN A 838 12.89 -24.86 -21.99
N GLY A 839 11.75 -24.25 -22.34
CA GLY A 839 10.93 -24.63 -23.50
C GLY A 839 10.03 -25.85 -23.25
N ASP A 840 9.83 -26.25 -22.00
CA ASP A 840 9.00 -27.39 -21.59
C ASP A 840 7.71 -26.96 -20.86
N TRP A 841 7.24 -25.74 -21.13
CA TRP A 841 5.99 -25.19 -20.60
C TRP A 841 4.79 -26.12 -20.85
N GLY A 842 4.24 -26.68 -19.77
CA GLY A 842 3.10 -27.59 -19.82
C GLY A 842 3.44 -29.07 -20.04
N ASN A 843 4.71 -29.41 -20.27
CA ASN A 843 5.14 -30.80 -20.47
C ASN A 843 4.89 -31.65 -19.21
N ALA A 844 4.63 -32.94 -19.41
CA ALA A 844 4.38 -33.87 -18.31
C ALA A 844 5.65 -34.17 -17.50
N GLU A 845 6.79 -34.29 -18.18
CA GLU A 845 8.11 -34.53 -17.61
C GLU A 845 8.99 -33.30 -17.82
N PRO A 846 9.60 -32.75 -16.76
CA PRO A 846 10.51 -31.63 -16.86
C PRO A 846 11.81 -32.06 -17.55
N SER A 847 12.32 -31.24 -18.46
CA SER A 847 13.66 -31.40 -19.01
C SER A 847 14.71 -31.16 -17.91
N PRO A 848 15.96 -31.64 -18.07
CA PRO A 848 17.04 -31.25 -17.19
C PRO A 848 17.17 -29.72 -17.13
N PRO A 849 17.43 -29.14 -15.94
CA PRO A 849 17.52 -27.69 -15.79
C PRO A 849 18.61 -27.12 -16.70
N ARG A 850 18.28 -26.10 -17.50
CA ARG A 850 19.25 -25.37 -18.33
C ARG A 850 19.71 -24.12 -17.59
N ASN A 851 20.94 -23.68 -17.87
CA ASN A 851 21.53 -22.46 -17.32
C ASN A 851 20.98 -21.19 -17.99
N HIS A 852 19.67 -21.07 -18.18
CA HIS A 852 19.06 -19.91 -18.83
C HIS A 852 18.77 -18.75 -17.87
N TRP A 853 18.98 -18.94 -16.56
CA TRP A 853 18.79 -17.91 -15.55
C TRP A 853 19.96 -17.89 -14.56
N ILE A 854 20.66 -16.76 -14.50
CA ILE A 854 21.70 -16.49 -13.50
C ILE A 854 21.30 -15.26 -12.67
N ASN A 855 21.55 -15.31 -11.36
CA ASN A 855 21.36 -14.21 -10.43
C ASN A 855 22.68 -13.81 -9.77
N ILE A 856 22.88 -12.51 -9.57
CA ILE A 856 24.06 -11.97 -8.90
C ILE A 856 23.64 -11.18 -7.65
N TRP A 857 24.28 -11.48 -6.52
CA TRP A 857 23.98 -10.84 -5.24
C TRP A 857 25.26 -10.62 -4.41
N ARG A 858 25.18 -9.82 -3.35
CA ARG A 858 26.26 -9.64 -2.37
C ARG A 858 25.69 -9.28 -1.01
N ARG A 859 26.44 -9.50 0.08
CA ARG A 859 25.94 -9.31 1.45
C ARG A 859 25.82 -7.84 1.87
N THR A 860 26.63 -6.97 1.29
CA THR A 860 26.55 -5.51 1.50
C THR A 860 25.31 -4.87 0.85
N ASP A 861 24.59 -5.59 -0.01
CA ASP A 861 23.32 -5.15 -0.56
C ASP A 861 22.20 -5.34 0.47
N TYR A 862 21.53 -4.24 0.84
CA TYR A 862 20.44 -4.22 1.80
C TYR A 862 19.08 -4.64 1.20
N LEU A 863 18.98 -4.78 -0.12
CA LEU A 863 17.79 -5.23 -0.85
C LEU A 863 18.05 -6.44 -1.74
N GLY A 864 19.29 -6.77 -2.05
CA GLY A 864 19.66 -7.85 -2.96
C GLY A 864 19.84 -9.18 -2.25
N PHE A 865 19.18 -10.22 -2.75
CA PHE A 865 19.22 -11.57 -2.20
C PHE A 865 19.51 -12.63 -3.28
N PRO A 866 19.99 -13.82 -2.86
CA PRO A 866 19.96 -14.98 -3.74
C PRO A 866 18.53 -15.38 -4.11
N ILE A 867 18.36 -15.98 -5.29
CA ILE A 867 17.06 -16.49 -5.76
C ILE A 867 16.82 -17.94 -5.36
N ASP A 868 17.87 -18.72 -5.06
CA ASP A 868 17.78 -20.12 -4.65
C ASP A 868 18.53 -20.41 -3.36
N SER A 869 19.80 -20.00 -3.28
CA SER A 869 20.68 -20.45 -2.22
C SER A 869 21.68 -19.38 -1.81
N PHE A 870 21.87 -19.24 -0.50
CA PHE A 870 23.02 -18.48 0.03
C PHE A 870 24.36 -19.18 -0.24
N CYS A 871 24.36 -20.45 -0.64
CA CYS A 871 25.54 -21.18 -1.10
C CYS A 871 25.69 -21.03 -2.62
N THR A 872 26.92 -20.87 -3.11
CA THR A 872 27.23 -20.82 -4.55
C THR A 872 28.17 -21.96 -4.95
N GLY A 873 28.14 -22.35 -6.21
CA GLY A 873 28.97 -23.44 -6.74
C GLY A 873 28.65 -23.77 -8.21
N PRO A 874 29.41 -24.68 -8.85
CA PRO A 874 29.13 -25.10 -10.23
C PRO A 874 27.69 -25.62 -10.39
N GLY A 875 26.98 -25.17 -11.42
CA GLY A 875 25.58 -25.57 -11.69
C GLY A 875 24.52 -24.84 -10.87
N GLN A 876 24.88 -23.90 -9.99
CA GLN A 876 23.92 -23.06 -9.26
C GLN A 876 23.56 -21.80 -10.06
N ARG A 877 22.33 -21.31 -9.89
CA ARG A 877 21.87 -20.05 -10.52
C ARG A 877 22.42 -18.80 -9.83
N ASP A 878 22.81 -18.88 -8.55
CA ASP A 878 23.30 -17.75 -7.77
C ASP A 878 24.82 -17.58 -7.82
N CYS A 879 25.27 -16.35 -8.10
CA CYS A 879 26.67 -15.92 -8.13
C CYS A 879 26.89 -14.74 -7.18
N ILE A 880 28.08 -14.67 -6.58
CA ILE A 880 28.47 -13.57 -5.68
C ILE A 880 29.14 -12.46 -6.49
N ALA A 881 28.66 -11.22 -6.32
CA ALA A 881 29.33 -10.02 -6.82
C ALA A 881 30.37 -9.50 -5.82
N GLU A 882 31.34 -8.78 -6.37
CA GLU A 882 32.32 -8.01 -5.64
C GLU A 882 31.66 -6.97 -4.72
N GLU A 883 32.21 -6.84 -3.51
CA GLU A 883 31.74 -5.92 -2.47
C GLU A 883 32.41 -4.54 -2.54
N PHE A 884 33.40 -4.34 -3.42
CA PHE A 884 34.01 -3.05 -3.70
C PHE A 884 33.59 -2.54 -5.08
N GLU A 885 33.42 -1.22 -5.20
CA GLU A 885 33.05 -0.59 -6.47
C GLU A 885 34.20 -0.67 -7.49
N PRO A 886 34.00 -1.38 -8.62
CA PRO A 886 35.04 -1.48 -9.64
C PRO A 886 35.23 -0.12 -10.35
N GLY A 887 36.47 0.37 -10.39
CA GLY A 887 36.84 1.57 -11.17
C GLY A 887 36.50 2.92 -10.52
N GLY A 888 36.14 2.96 -9.24
CA GLY A 888 35.97 4.22 -8.49
C GLY A 888 37.31 4.87 -8.13
N TYR A 889 37.41 6.20 -8.23
CA TYR A 889 38.62 6.95 -7.82
C TYR A 889 38.92 6.78 -6.31
N MET A 890 37.88 6.69 -5.48
CA MET A 890 37.98 6.21 -4.10
C MET A 890 37.38 4.81 -4.03
N GLU A 891 38.12 3.87 -3.46
CA GLU A 891 37.60 2.53 -3.18
C GLU A 891 36.47 2.64 -2.14
N ASP A 892 35.23 2.48 -2.56
CA ASP A 892 34.06 2.41 -1.67
C ASP A 892 33.44 1.02 -1.69
N VAL A 893 32.75 0.68 -0.61
CA VAL A 893 32.04 -0.60 -0.48
C VAL A 893 30.72 -0.50 -1.23
N ALA A 894 30.59 -1.31 -2.27
CA ALA A 894 29.40 -1.36 -3.11
C ALA A 894 28.19 -1.89 -2.32
N THR A 895 27.01 -1.28 -2.52
CA THR A 895 25.77 -1.62 -1.80
C THR A 895 24.71 -2.20 -2.74
N HIS A 896 23.65 -1.45 -3.09
CA HIS A 896 22.58 -1.93 -3.97
C HIS A 896 22.80 -1.61 -5.47
N GLY A 897 23.70 -0.69 -5.80
CA GLY A 897 23.94 -0.22 -7.19
C GLY A 897 25.16 -0.88 -7.84
N ASN A 898 25.60 -0.40 -9.01
CA ASN A 898 26.93 -0.72 -9.56
C ASN A 898 27.24 -2.22 -9.77
N TYR A 899 26.21 -3.04 -10.03
CA TYR A 899 26.41 -4.43 -10.44
C TYR A 899 26.94 -4.54 -11.89
N LEU A 900 26.54 -3.61 -12.78
CA LEU A 900 26.93 -3.65 -14.20
C LEU A 900 28.45 -3.53 -14.42
N SER A 901 29.18 -2.94 -13.46
CA SER A 901 30.63 -2.76 -13.54
C SER A 901 31.42 -3.95 -13.00
N THR A 902 30.77 -4.96 -12.44
CA THR A 902 31.46 -6.07 -11.80
C THR A 902 31.93 -7.13 -12.81
N ALA A 903 33.02 -7.83 -12.48
CA ALA A 903 33.46 -8.98 -13.25
C ALA A 903 32.41 -10.10 -13.17
N ALA A 904 31.76 -10.28 -12.01
CA ALA A 904 30.66 -11.24 -11.87
C ALA A 904 29.54 -11.02 -12.91
N TYR A 905 29.17 -9.76 -13.17
CA TYR A 905 28.18 -9.42 -14.20
C TYR A 905 28.65 -9.78 -15.60
N THR A 906 29.87 -9.40 -15.94
CA THR A 906 30.44 -9.67 -17.26
C THR A 906 30.56 -11.18 -17.51
N THR A 907 31.05 -11.93 -16.52
CA THR A 907 31.18 -13.40 -16.57
C THR A 907 29.82 -14.07 -16.73
N ALA A 908 28.84 -13.73 -15.89
CA ALA A 908 27.50 -14.30 -15.96
C ALA A 908 26.80 -13.99 -17.30
N ARG A 909 26.89 -12.75 -17.77
CA ARG A 909 26.33 -12.34 -19.07
C ARG A 909 26.96 -13.14 -20.21
N ASN A 910 28.29 -13.24 -20.24
CA ASN A 910 28.97 -13.96 -21.30
C ASN A 910 28.65 -15.47 -21.27
N ALA A 911 28.53 -16.07 -20.08
CA ALA A 911 28.09 -17.46 -19.92
C ALA A 911 26.71 -17.70 -20.53
N LEU A 912 25.75 -16.79 -20.29
CA LEU A 912 24.41 -16.85 -20.87
C LEU A 912 24.41 -16.71 -22.40
N ILE A 913 25.31 -15.91 -22.97
CA ILE A 913 25.44 -15.74 -24.43
C ILE A 913 26.08 -16.97 -25.08
N SER A 914 26.98 -17.67 -24.37
CA SER A 914 27.66 -18.85 -24.89
C SER A 914 26.87 -20.16 -24.79
N THR A 915 25.67 -20.15 -24.18
CA THR A 915 24.82 -21.33 -23.95
C THR A 915 23.58 -21.29 -24.82
#